data_AF-A0A9W9HF42-F1
#
_entry.id   AF-A0A9W9HF42-F1
#
_cell.length_a   1.000
_cell.length_b   1.000
_cell.length_c   1.000
_cell.angle_alpha   90.00
_cell.angle_beta   90.00
_cell.angle_gamma   90.00
#
_symmetry.space_group_name_H-M   'P 1'
#
loop_
_entity.id
_entity.type
_entity.pdbx_description
1 polymer ?
#
loop_
_entity_poly.entity_id
_entity_poly.type
_entity_poly.pdbx_seq_one_letter_code
_entity_poly.pdbx_strand_id
1 'polypeptide(L)'
;MASVATTVKEQLLGAPDSSQLSHQSRANFLRHAQKDENGELFMTKENFIDAVAPKQEDYVSSTRKRPKHKIKREQYGILFNVADRRKTGQLNLADWATFENLLAKPDAEYEIAFRLFDFDGTGSVKFDAVQGLYNLNKSTDSIPFDWDSEWASLYGGRSKSRHDMTYPQFAQMLRGLQGERIRQAFHTFDKDGDGFIQPEEFQRIILETSKHKLSDHILENLPTLCNISTSNRISYANVRAFQNVMREMDIIDLVVREATKKSVDGKITRADFLDEAARITRFSQFTPMEADILFHFAGLDAPSGRLSQKDFAKVIDSSWRVPMMVAGQALSAGQEVAEKTKSVLHSVLESAHHFGLGSIAGAFGAFMVYPIDLVKTRLQNQRSSRPGERLYNNSIDCARKVIRNEGFTGLYSGVIPQLIGVAPEKAIKLTVNDLVRGFFTDKDTHRIKYYHELISGGAAGACQVVFTNPLEIVKIRLQVQGEIAKNVEGAPRRSALWIVKNLGLVGLYKGASACLLRDVPFSAIYFPTYAHLKSDFFGETATNKLGVIQLLTAGAIAGMPAAYLTTPCDVIKTRLQVEARKGDTKYNGLRHCASTIWKEEGMAAFFKGGPARIMRSSPQFGFTLAAYEVLQKALPMPGEGDSISPTGHIEPGLGGQSATAPLPYLRSRNALKLILDLDQNIGRVQVPRPENWPKFLQASK
;
A
#
# COMPACT_ATOMS: atom_id res chain seq x y z
N MET A 1 19.13 -33.66 -35.76
CA MET A 1 17.71 -33.31 -35.53
C MET A 1 17.09 -34.00 -34.33
N ALA A 2 17.48 -35.23 -33.98
CA ALA A 2 16.99 -35.91 -32.76
C ALA A 2 17.39 -35.19 -31.45
N SER A 3 18.62 -34.66 -31.34
CA SER A 3 19.07 -34.02 -30.08
C SER A 3 18.34 -32.72 -29.75
N VAL A 4 17.99 -31.91 -30.75
CA VAL A 4 17.27 -30.63 -30.54
C VAL A 4 15.84 -30.89 -30.07
N ALA A 5 15.19 -31.94 -30.59
CA ALA A 5 13.87 -32.35 -30.10
C ALA A 5 13.93 -32.83 -28.64
N THR A 6 14.98 -33.54 -28.24
CA THR A 6 15.18 -33.96 -26.85
C THR A 6 15.49 -32.79 -25.92
N THR A 7 16.32 -31.83 -26.35
CA THR A 7 16.63 -30.62 -25.57
C THR A 7 15.41 -29.72 -25.38
N VAL A 8 14.55 -29.60 -26.40
CA VAL A 8 13.26 -28.89 -26.28
C VAL A 8 12.30 -29.67 -25.39
N LYS A 9 12.29 -31.00 -25.43
CA LYS A 9 11.47 -31.85 -24.56
C LYS A 9 11.92 -31.78 -23.10
N GLU A 10 13.22 -31.71 -22.83
CA GLU A 10 13.79 -31.54 -21.48
C GLU A 10 13.61 -30.12 -20.94
N GLN A 11 13.68 -29.09 -21.79
CA GLN A 11 13.31 -27.72 -21.39
C GLN A 11 11.80 -27.58 -21.10
N LEU A 12 10.94 -28.35 -21.77
CA LEU A 12 9.49 -28.39 -21.51
C LEU A 12 9.12 -29.24 -20.29
N LEU A 13 9.87 -30.31 -19.99
CA LEU A 13 9.58 -31.23 -18.88
C LEU A 13 10.23 -30.83 -17.55
N GLY A 14 11.16 -29.87 -17.56
CA GLY A 14 11.86 -29.38 -16.37
C GLY A 14 12.77 -30.46 -15.79
N ALA A 15 14.09 -30.27 -15.91
CA ALA A 15 15.03 -31.03 -15.12
C ALA A 15 14.65 -30.92 -13.62
N PRO A 16 14.81 -32.00 -12.81
CA PRO A 16 14.58 -31.96 -11.37
C PRO A 16 15.77 -31.25 -10.70
N ASP A 17 16.01 -29.99 -11.05
CA ASP A 17 16.88 -29.14 -10.25
C ASP A 17 16.17 -28.92 -8.92
N SER A 18 16.88 -29.15 -7.82
CA SER A 18 16.39 -28.93 -6.46
C SER A 18 15.91 -27.48 -6.33
N SER A 19 14.61 -27.29 -6.52
CA SER A 19 13.93 -26.01 -6.58
C SER A 19 14.18 -25.24 -5.30
N GLN A 20 14.95 -24.15 -5.38
CA GLN A 20 15.14 -23.24 -4.26
C GLN A 20 13.83 -22.49 -3.98
N LEU A 21 13.03 -23.05 -3.07
CA LEU A 21 11.82 -22.43 -2.55
C LEU A 21 12.17 -21.10 -1.86
N SER A 22 11.41 -20.05 -2.16
CA SER A 22 11.41 -18.83 -1.34
C SER A 22 11.09 -19.18 0.11
N HIS A 23 11.77 -18.52 1.06
CA HIS A 23 11.49 -18.66 2.50
C HIS A 23 10.01 -18.50 2.84
N GLN A 24 9.30 -17.61 2.13
CA GLN A 24 7.87 -17.39 2.31
C GLN A 24 7.03 -18.59 1.85
N SER A 25 7.37 -19.19 0.71
CA SER A 25 6.64 -20.34 0.17
C SER A 25 6.85 -21.58 1.03
N ARG A 26 8.08 -21.80 1.52
CA ARG A 26 8.36 -22.86 2.50
C ARG A 26 7.62 -22.66 3.81
N ALA A 27 7.54 -21.43 4.32
CA ALA A 27 6.76 -21.12 5.52
C ALA A 27 5.25 -21.38 5.30
N ASN A 28 4.72 -21.08 4.10
CA ASN A 28 3.32 -21.34 3.77
C ASN A 28 2.99 -22.85 3.75
N PHE A 29 3.88 -23.66 3.18
CA PHE A 29 3.76 -25.13 3.23
C PHE A 29 3.75 -25.64 4.67
N LEU A 30 4.76 -25.25 5.47
CA LEU A 30 4.88 -25.70 6.86
C LEU A 30 3.69 -25.30 7.74
N ARG A 31 3.01 -24.20 7.41
CA ARG A 31 1.82 -23.73 8.13
C ARG A 31 0.59 -24.61 7.91
N HIS A 32 0.49 -25.26 6.75
CA HIS A 32 -0.70 -26.04 6.35
C HIS A 32 -0.43 -27.54 6.23
N ALA A 33 0.84 -27.97 6.25
CA ALA A 33 1.22 -29.37 6.20
C ALA A 33 0.90 -30.13 7.50
N GLN A 34 0.48 -31.38 7.35
CA GLN A 34 0.27 -32.37 8.40
C GLN A 34 1.42 -33.38 8.39
N LYS A 35 1.63 -34.09 9.50
CA LYS A 35 2.64 -35.15 9.60
C LYS A 35 2.00 -36.51 9.38
N ASP A 36 2.65 -37.35 8.60
CA ASP A 36 2.27 -38.75 8.42
C ASP A 36 2.74 -39.62 9.59
N GLU A 37 2.30 -40.88 9.63
CA GLU A 37 2.75 -41.91 10.58
C GLU A 37 4.29 -42.07 10.57
N ASN A 38 4.92 -41.79 9.43
CA ASN A 38 6.38 -41.81 9.25
C ASN A 38 7.09 -40.49 9.65
N GLY A 39 6.34 -39.48 10.12
CA GLY A 39 6.87 -38.17 10.50
C GLY A 39 7.16 -37.22 9.33
N GLU A 40 6.91 -37.63 8.08
CA GLU A 40 7.04 -36.80 6.89
C GLU A 40 5.89 -35.79 6.78
N LEU A 41 6.21 -34.57 6.31
CA LEU A 41 5.23 -33.49 6.16
C LEU A 41 4.56 -33.55 4.78
N PHE A 42 3.24 -33.62 4.77
CA PHE A 42 2.43 -33.63 3.55
C PHE A 42 1.20 -32.71 3.66
N MET A 43 0.62 -32.32 2.52
CA MET A 43 -0.63 -31.57 2.45
C MET A 43 -1.70 -32.39 1.75
N THR A 44 -2.87 -32.48 2.37
CA THR A 44 -4.08 -33.01 1.73
C THR A 44 -4.72 -31.98 0.79
N LYS A 45 -5.69 -32.41 -0.02
CA LYS A 45 -6.46 -31.51 -0.90
C LYS A 45 -7.09 -30.34 -0.15
N GLU A 46 -7.62 -30.56 1.04
CA GLU A 46 -8.23 -29.51 1.86
C GLU A 46 -7.17 -28.50 2.37
N ASN A 47 -6.04 -29.00 2.85
CA ASN A 47 -4.95 -28.15 3.32
C ASN A 47 -4.31 -27.33 2.18
N PHE A 48 -4.26 -27.90 0.98
CA PHE A 48 -3.85 -27.18 -0.22
C PHE A 48 -4.81 -26.04 -0.57
N ILE A 49 -6.13 -26.30 -0.51
CA ILE A 49 -7.13 -25.25 -0.73
C ILE A 49 -6.97 -24.14 0.32
N ASP A 50 -6.70 -24.46 1.59
CA ASP A 50 -6.39 -23.47 2.64
C ASP A 50 -5.13 -22.63 2.34
N ALA A 51 -4.11 -23.23 1.74
CA ALA A 51 -2.85 -22.56 1.44
C ALA A 51 -2.93 -21.64 0.21
N VAL A 52 -3.80 -21.97 -0.76
CA VAL A 52 -3.89 -21.27 -2.05
C VAL A 52 -5.10 -20.33 -2.12
N ALA A 53 -6.23 -20.66 -1.48
CA ALA A 53 -7.44 -19.85 -1.53
C ALA A 53 -7.61 -18.97 -0.27
N PRO A 54 -7.95 -17.68 -0.41
CA PRO A 54 -8.14 -16.78 0.73
C PRO A 54 -9.36 -17.19 1.57
N LYS A 55 -9.19 -17.13 2.90
CA LYS A 55 -10.22 -17.49 3.89
C LYS A 55 -11.52 -16.65 3.80
N GLN A 56 -11.48 -15.52 3.08
CA GLN A 56 -12.59 -14.57 2.97
C GLN A 56 -13.48 -14.80 1.73
N GLU A 57 -13.13 -15.74 0.85
CA GLU A 57 -13.93 -16.03 -0.36
C GLU A 57 -15.30 -16.63 -0.04
N ASP A 58 -15.37 -17.49 0.98
CA ASP A 58 -16.60 -18.20 1.37
C ASP A 58 -17.53 -17.37 2.27
N TYR A 59 -17.15 -16.15 2.67
CA TYR A 59 -17.90 -15.37 3.66
C TYR A 59 -19.19 -14.80 3.06
N VAL A 60 -20.27 -15.56 3.12
CA VAL A 60 -21.64 -15.04 3.04
C VAL A 60 -21.83 -14.13 4.25
N SER A 61 -21.95 -12.83 4.03
CA SER A 61 -22.31 -11.90 5.11
C SER A 61 -23.68 -12.33 5.67
N SER A 62 -23.81 -12.43 7.00
CA SER A 62 -25.04 -12.82 7.68
C SER A 62 -26.26 -11.96 7.34
N THR A 63 -26.04 -10.80 6.69
CA THR A 63 -27.07 -9.86 6.24
C THR A 63 -27.42 -9.97 4.74
N ARG A 64 -26.72 -10.79 3.93
CA ARG A 64 -27.07 -11.05 2.52
C ARG A 64 -26.72 -12.48 2.10
N LYS A 65 -27.72 -13.22 1.58
CA LYS A 65 -27.67 -14.61 1.07
C LYS A 65 -26.72 -14.88 -0.13
N ARG A 66 -25.80 -13.98 -0.52
CA ARG A 66 -24.97 -14.15 -1.74
C ARG A 66 -23.46 -14.17 -1.43
N PRO A 67 -22.68 -15.09 -2.05
CA PRO A 67 -21.25 -15.24 -1.81
C PRO A 67 -20.45 -14.04 -2.33
N LYS A 68 -19.31 -13.74 -1.68
CA LYS A 68 -18.44 -12.57 -1.95
C LYS A 68 -17.60 -12.68 -3.23
N HIS A 69 -17.43 -13.89 -3.77
CA HIS A 69 -16.67 -14.18 -4.99
C HIS A 69 -17.43 -15.21 -5.84
N LYS A 70 -17.32 -15.10 -7.17
CA LYS A 70 -18.02 -15.99 -8.12
C LYS A 70 -17.37 -17.37 -8.25
N ILE A 71 -16.05 -17.44 -8.05
CA ILE A 71 -15.31 -18.69 -7.95
C ILE A 71 -15.37 -19.12 -6.49
N LYS A 72 -15.84 -20.35 -6.24
CA LYS A 72 -15.90 -20.91 -4.89
C LYS A 72 -14.55 -21.47 -4.49
N ARG A 73 -14.25 -21.45 -3.19
CA ARG A 73 -13.00 -21.98 -2.63
C ARG A 73 -12.77 -23.46 -2.99
N GLU A 74 -13.83 -24.27 -3.01
CA GLU A 74 -13.78 -25.68 -3.42
C GLU A 74 -13.22 -25.88 -4.84
N GLN A 75 -13.44 -24.94 -5.75
CA GLN A 75 -12.98 -25.04 -7.14
C GLN A 75 -11.46 -24.90 -7.25
N TYR A 76 -10.79 -24.27 -6.28
CA TYR A 76 -9.33 -24.27 -6.20
C TYR A 76 -8.76 -25.68 -5.98
N GLY A 77 -9.59 -26.63 -5.54
CA GLY A 77 -9.22 -28.04 -5.45
C GLY A 77 -8.86 -28.69 -6.79
N ILE A 78 -9.20 -28.08 -7.94
CA ILE A 78 -8.71 -28.56 -9.24
C ILE A 78 -7.19 -28.40 -9.36
N LEU A 79 -6.65 -27.30 -8.81
CA LEU A 79 -5.22 -27.00 -8.88
C LEU A 79 -4.40 -28.01 -8.08
N PHE A 80 -5.01 -28.69 -7.10
CA PHE A 80 -4.38 -29.80 -6.39
C PHE A 80 -3.98 -30.93 -7.36
N ASN A 81 -4.83 -31.25 -8.34
CA ASN A 81 -4.54 -32.30 -9.31
C ASN A 81 -3.34 -31.94 -10.22
N VAL A 82 -3.08 -30.63 -10.40
CA VAL A 82 -1.93 -30.14 -11.15
C VAL A 82 -0.65 -30.17 -10.30
N ALA A 83 -0.79 -29.92 -8.99
CA ALA A 83 0.31 -30.03 -8.04
C ALA A 83 0.70 -31.50 -7.76
N ASP A 84 -0.28 -32.41 -7.69
CA ASP A 84 -0.08 -33.84 -7.39
C ASP A 84 0.31 -34.63 -8.63
N ARG A 85 1.56 -34.46 -9.07
CA ARG A 85 2.10 -35.17 -10.23
C ARG A 85 2.16 -36.68 -10.05
N ARG A 86 2.27 -37.16 -8.81
CA ARG A 86 2.41 -38.58 -8.49
C ARG A 86 1.06 -39.28 -8.28
N LYS A 87 -0.03 -38.51 -8.22
CA LYS A 87 -1.41 -39.00 -7.99
C LYS A 87 -1.53 -39.79 -6.69
N THR A 88 -0.77 -39.40 -5.67
CA THR A 88 -0.75 -40.03 -4.35
C THR A 88 -1.89 -39.53 -3.46
N GLY A 89 -2.57 -38.45 -3.85
CA GLY A 89 -3.57 -37.78 -3.03
C GLY A 89 -2.95 -36.93 -1.90
N GLN A 90 -1.63 -36.80 -1.89
CA GLN A 90 -0.84 -36.09 -0.88
C GLN A 90 0.32 -35.32 -1.52
N LEU A 91 0.51 -34.07 -1.13
CA LEU A 91 1.60 -33.21 -1.62
C LEU A 91 2.72 -33.11 -0.60
N ASN A 92 3.94 -33.50 -0.98
CA ASN A 92 5.13 -33.20 -0.18
C ASN A 92 5.73 -31.83 -0.56
N LEU A 93 6.79 -31.44 0.16
CA LEU A 93 7.46 -30.16 -0.06
C LEU A 93 8.02 -29.99 -1.49
N ALA A 94 8.46 -31.07 -2.14
CA ALA A 94 9.00 -31.02 -3.50
C ALA A 94 7.90 -30.81 -4.55
N ASP A 95 6.74 -31.45 -4.35
CA ASP A 95 5.57 -31.25 -5.22
C ASP A 95 5.03 -29.82 -5.06
N TRP A 96 4.99 -29.30 -3.83
CA TRP A 96 4.67 -27.90 -3.54
C TRP A 96 5.65 -26.92 -4.21
N ALA A 97 6.95 -27.18 -4.12
CA ALA A 97 7.98 -26.37 -4.76
C ALA A 97 7.81 -26.31 -6.28
N THR A 98 7.48 -27.45 -6.89
CA THR A 98 7.24 -27.55 -8.34
C THR A 98 6.02 -26.75 -8.74
N PHE A 99 4.96 -26.79 -7.94
CA PHE A 99 3.73 -26.01 -8.17
C PHE A 99 3.97 -24.49 -8.04
N GLU A 100 4.74 -24.06 -7.04
CA GLU A 100 5.07 -22.64 -6.85
C GLU A 100 5.99 -22.11 -7.96
N ASN A 101 6.95 -22.92 -8.41
CA ASN A 101 7.77 -22.60 -9.58
C ASN A 101 6.94 -22.50 -10.85
N LEU A 102 5.92 -23.34 -11.01
CA LEU A 102 4.96 -23.23 -12.10
C LEU A 102 4.20 -21.90 -12.02
N LEU A 103 3.73 -21.49 -10.84
CA LEU A 103 3.06 -20.19 -10.64
C LEU A 103 3.97 -18.97 -10.88
N ALA A 104 5.29 -19.13 -10.75
CA ALA A 104 6.25 -18.08 -11.04
C ALA A 104 6.48 -17.85 -12.54
N LYS A 105 6.05 -18.77 -13.41
CA LYS A 105 6.20 -18.63 -14.87
C LYS A 105 5.30 -17.51 -15.43
N PRO A 106 5.72 -16.83 -16.51
CA PRO A 106 4.97 -15.71 -17.09
C PRO A 106 3.62 -16.13 -17.70
N ASP A 107 3.48 -17.38 -18.14
CA ASP A 107 2.33 -17.99 -18.80
C ASP A 107 1.72 -19.13 -17.97
N ALA A 108 1.93 -19.10 -16.65
CA ALA A 108 1.48 -20.12 -15.71
C ALA A 108 0.01 -20.52 -15.87
N GLU A 109 -0.89 -19.59 -16.24
CA GLU A 109 -2.31 -19.86 -16.42
C GLU A 109 -2.59 -20.93 -17.48
N TYR A 110 -1.92 -20.82 -18.63
CA TYR A 110 -2.09 -21.76 -19.74
C TYR A 110 -1.38 -23.07 -19.43
N GLU A 111 -0.22 -23.03 -18.77
CA GLU A 111 0.52 -24.24 -18.41
C GLU A 111 -0.22 -25.05 -17.34
N ILE A 112 -0.85 -24.41 -16.36
CA ILE A 112 -1.73 -25.07 -15.38
C ILE A 112 -2.89 -25.74 -16.09
N ALA A 113 -3.56 -25.04 -17.02
CA ALA A 113 -4.63 -25.63 -17.80
C ALA A 113 -4.12 -26.82 -18.62
N PHE A 114 -3.00 -26.68 -19.34
CA PHE A 114 -2.42 -27.77 -20.12
C PHE A 114 -2.12 -29.01 -19.27
N ARG A 115 -1.48 -28.84 -18.10
CA ARG A 115 -1.18 -29.93 -17.17
C ARG A 115 -2.43 -30.59 -16.58
N LEU A 116 -3.53 -29.85 -16.46
CA LEU A 116 -4.81 -30.43 -16.05
C LEU A 116 -5.37 -31.41 -17.10
N PHE A 117 -5.15 -31.13 -18.40
CA PHE A 117 -5.62 -31.95 -19.50
C PHE A 117 -4.64 -33.05 -19.93
N ASP A 118 -3.34 -32.86 -19.71
CA ASP A 118 -2.31 -33.89 -19.93
C ASP A 118 -2.28 -34.89 -18.75
N PHE A 119 -3.37 -35.66 -18.61
CA PHE A 119 -3.53 -36.62 -17.51
C PHE A 119 -2.40 -37.66 -17.46
N ASP A 120 -1.84 -38.02 -18.61
CA ASP A 120 -0.81 -39.05 -18.77
C ASP A 120 0.62 -38.48 -18.61
N GLY A 121 0.79 -37.15 -18.55
CA GLY A 121 2.09 -36.49 -18.47
C GLY A 121 2.96 -36.69 -19.72
N THR A 122 2.32 -36.86 -20.87
CA THR A 122 2.98 -37.20 -22.14
C THR A 122 3.64 -36.01 -22.82
N GLY A 123 3.31 -34.78 -22.38
CA GLY A 123 3.70 -33.53 -23.02
C GLY A 123 2.80 -33.15 -24.20
N SER A 124 1.64 -33.81 -24.34
CA SER A 124 0.64 -33.56 -25.38
C SER A 124 -0.77 -33.81 -24.85
N VAL A 125 -1.73 -33.00 -25.28
CA VAL A 125 -3.14 -33.15 -24.89
C VAL A 125 -3.91 -33.85 -26.01
N LYS A 126 -4.48 -35.02 -25.70
CA LYS A 126 -5.40 -35.72 -26.60
C LYS A 126 -6.69 -34.94 -26.73
N PHE A 127 -7.20 -34.78 -27.94
CA PHE A 127 -8.46 -34.07 -28.17
C PHE A 127 -9.64 -34.70 -27.40
N ASP A 128 -9.69 -36.03 -27.34
CA ASP A 128 -10.72 -36.77 -26.61
C ASP A 128 -10.68 -36.54 -25.10
N ALA A 129 -9.51 -36.23 -24.53
CA ALA A 129 -9.40 -35.88 -23.11
C ALA A 129 -10.05 -34.53 -22.82
N VAL A 130 -9.93 -33.57 -23.74
CA VAL A 130 -10.61 -32.26 -23.63
C VAL A 130 -12.12 -32.43 -23.70
N GLN A 131 -12.60 -33.16 -24.69
CA GLN A 131 -14.03 -33.46 -24.86
C GLN A 131 -14.58 -34.25 -23.66
N GLY A 132 -13.83 -35.24 -23.17
CA GLY A 132 -14.20 -36.06 -22.01
C GLY A 132 -14.35 -35.24 -20.73
N LEU A 133 -13.37 -34.38 -20.40
CA LEU A 133 -13.44 -33.55 -19.21
C LEU A 133 -14.56 -32.50 -19.30
N TYR A 134 -14.77 -31.93 -20.49
CA TYR A 134 -15.88 -31.02 -20.73
C TYR A 134 -17.23 -31.72 -20.49
N ASN A 135 -17.45 -32.89 -21.10
CA ASN A 135 -18.69 -33.64 -20.96
C ASN A 135 -18.94 -34.15 -19.53
N LEU A 136 -17.88 -34.50 -18.79
CA LEU A 136 -17.99 -34.95 -17.39
C LEU A 136 -18.58 -33.87 -16.47
N ASN A 137 -18.33 -32.59 -16.78
CA ASN A 137 -18.76 -31.47 -15.97
C ASN A 137 -20.07 -30.83 -16.46
N LYS A 138 -20.66 -31.32 -17.56
CA LYS A 138 -21.92 -30.79 -18.10
C LYS A 138 -23.12 -31.13 -17.22
N SER A 139 -23.97 -30.13 -17.00
CA SER A 139 -25.34 -30.34 -16.49
C SER A 139 -26.29 -30.76 -17.62
N THR A 140 -27.39 -31.44 -17.28
CA THR A 140 -28.43 -31.87 -18.23
C THR A 140 -29.10 -30.71 -18.99
N ASP A 141 -29.06 -29.51 -18.43
CA ASP A 141 -29.62 -28.27 -19.02
C ASP A 141 -28.55 -27.38 -19.68
N SER A 142 -27.33 -27.90 -19.88
CA SER A 142 -26.25 -27.15 -20.55
C SER A 142 -26.50 -27.01 -22.05
N ILE A 143 -26.10 -25.87 -22.61
CA ILE A 143 -26.14 -25.61 -24.05
C ILE A 143 -25.20 -26.61 -24.77
N PRO A 144 -25.68 -27.28 -25.84
CA PRO A 144 -24.87 -28.21 -26.60
C PRO A 144 -23.66 -27.48 -27.23
N PHE A 145 -22.55 -28.19 -27.32
CA PHE A 145 -21.35 -27.73 -28.02
C PHE A 145 -20.89 -28.83 -28.95
N ASP A 146 -20.75 -28.49 -30.22
CA ASP A 146 -20.35 -29.38 -31.29
C ASP A 146 -18.83 -29.44 -31.42
N TRP A 147 -18.27 -30.54 -30.92
CA TRP A 147 -16.85 -30.88 -30.99
C TRP A 147 -16.42 -31.40 -32.38
N ASP A 148 -17.36 -31.64 -33.30
CA ASP A 148 -17.08 -32.01 -34.69
C ASP A 148 -17.27 -30.84 -35.66
N SER A 149 -17.45 -29.62 -35.12
CA SER A 149 -17.50 -28.38 -35.88
C SER A 149 -16.23 -28.11 -36.69
N GLU A 150 -16.35 -27.28 -37.74
CA GLU A 150 -15.21 -26.85 -38.56
C GLU A 150 -14.11 -26.21 -37.68
N TRP A 151 -14.49 -25.36 -36.73
CA TRP A 151 -13.57 -24.74 -35.77
C TRP A 151 -12.79 -25.78 -34.97
N ALA A 152 -13.46 -26.78 -34.41
CA ALA A 152 -12.82 -27.82 -33.62
C ALA A 152 -11.86 -28.67 -34.48
N SER A 153 -12.25 -28.93 -35.73
CA SER A 153 -11.43 -29.71 -36.67
C SER A 153 -10.12 -29.03 -37.07
N LEU A 154 -10.02 -27.70 -36.96
CA LEU A 154 -8.78 -26.95 -37.22
C LEU A 154 -7.70 -27.18 -36.16
N TYR A 155 -8.10 -27.54 -34.94
CA TYR A 155 -7.17 -27.79 -33.83
C TYR A 155 -6.93 -29.28 -33.59
N GLY A 156 -7.99 -30.08 -33.68
CA GLY A 156 -7.96 -31.50 -33.34
C GLY A 156 -7.93 -32.43 -34.54
N GLY A 157 -8.06 -31.94 -35.78
CA GLY A 157 -8.32 -32.75 -36.96
C GLY A 157 -9.79 -33.19 -37.08
N ARG A 158 -10.19 -33.73 -38.23
CA ARG A 158 -11.55 -34.25 -38.44
C ARG A 158 -11.79 -35.48 -37.55
N SER A 159 -13.05 -35.81 -37.27
CA SER A 159 -13.45 -36.97 -36.44
C SER A 159 -12.72 -38.29 -36.77
N LYS A 160 -12.39 -38.53 -38.05
CA LYS A 160 -11.65 -39.74 -38.50
C LYS A 160 -10.12 -39.62 -38.49
N SER A 161 -9.57 -38.44 -38.24
CA SER A 161 -8.13 -38.12 -38.33
C SER A 161 -7.73 -37.17 -37.19
N ARG A 162 -8.15 -37.49 -35.96
CA ARG A 162 -7.83 -36.65 -34.80
C ARG A 162 -6.34 -36.77 -34.44
N HIS A 163 -5.72 -35.66 -34.05
CA HIS A 163 -4.32 -35.64 -33.60
C HIS A 163 -4.17 -34.97 -32.24
N ASP A 164 -3.05 -35.25 -31.58
CA ASP A 164 -2.72 -34.67 -30.28
C ASP A 164 -2.27 -33.21 -30.44
N MET A 165 -2.56 -32.40 -29.43
CA MET A 165 -2.20 -30.99 -29.40
C MET A 165 -0.97 -30.77 -28.52
N THR A 166 0.00 -30.04 -29.07
CA THR A 166 1.13 -29.51 -28.29
C THR A 166 0.66 -28.36 -27.39
N TYR A 167 1.47 -27.98 -26.39
CA TYR A 167 1.16 -26.88 -25.48
C TYR A 167 0.75 -25.57 -26.20
N PRO A 168 1.51 -25.07 -27.22
CA PRO A 168 1.12 -23.84 -27.93
C PRO A 168 -0.21 -23.98 -28.68
N GLN A 169 -0.46 -25.14 -29.30
CA GLN A 169 -1.71 -25.40 -30.03
C GLN A 169 -2.91 -25.43 -29.07
N PHE A 170 -2.75 -26.11 -27.94
CA PHE A 170 -3.77 -26.18 -26.89
C PHE A 170 -4.08 -24.80 -26.30
N ALA A 171 -3.06 -24.02 -25.97
CA ALA A 171 -3.23 -22.67 -25.43
C ALA A 171 -4.01 -21.76 -26.40
N GLN A 172 -3.69 -21.83 -27.71
CA GLN A 172 -4.39 -21.06 -28.73
C GLN A 172 -5.83 -21.52 -28.94
N MET A 173 -6.09 -22.83 -28.92
CA MET A 173 -7.45 -23.38 -28.97
C MET A 173 -8.28 -22.87 -27.79
N LEU A 174 -7.74 -22.94 -26.58
CA LEU A 174 -8.45 -22.57 -25.36
C LEU A 174 -8.84 -21.08 -25.34
N ARG A 175 -7.97 -20.21 -25.87
CA ARG A 175 -8.26 -18.79 -26.06
C ARG A 175 -9.43 -18.55 -27.04
N GLY A 176 -9.57 -19.38 -28.07
CA GLY A 176 -10.65 -19.30 -29.07
C GLY A 176 -11.97 -19.94 -28.61
N LEU A 177 -11.89 -20.94 -27.73
CA LEU A 177 -13.02 -21.79 -27.35
C LEU A 177 -14.22 -21.01 -26.81
N GLN A 178 -13.99 -20.03 -25.93
CA GLN A 178 -15.08 -19.23 -25.36
C GLN A 178 -15.91 -18.53 -26.45
N GLY A 179 -15.25 -18.03 -27.50
CA GLY A 179 -15.94 -17.37 -28.61
C GLY A 179 -16.72 -18.32 -29.49
N GLU A 180 -16.18 -19.52 -29.73
CA GLU A 180 -16.89 -20.54 -30.48
C GLU A 180 -18.10 -21.08 -29.70
N ARG A 181 -17.99 -21.23 -28.37
CA ARG A 181 -19.13 -21.58 -27.52
C ARG A 181 -20.28 -20.58 -27.64
N ILE A 182 -19.97 -19.28 -27.59
CA ILE A 182 -21.00 -18.23 -27.77
C ILE A 182 -21.59 -18.29 -29.18
N ARG A 183 -20.78 -18.53 -30.21
CA ARG A 183 -21.25 -18.63 -31.61
C ARG A 183 -22.20 -19.81 -31.83
N GLN A 184 -21.82 -21.01 -31.36
CA GLN A 184 -22.67 -22.20 -31.49
C GLN A 184 -23.93 -22.09 -30.64
N ALA A 185 -23.82 -21.52 -29.44
CA ALA A 185 -24.97 -21.24 -28.60
C ALA A 185 -25.96 -20.30 -29.30
N PHE A 186 -25.47 -19.24 -29.94
CA PHE A 186 -26.31 -18.33 -30.74
C PHE A 186 -27.07 -19.08 -31.84
N HIS A 187 -26.38 -19.90 -32.64
CA HIS A 187 -27.01 -20.72 -33.68
C HIS A 187 -28.03 -21.72 -33.14
N THR A 188 -27.89 -22.16 -31.89
CA THR A 188 -28.84 -23.08 -31.26
C THR A 188 -30.18 -22.39 -30.93
N PHE A 189 -30.13 -21.09 -30.61
CA PHE A 189 -31.33 -20.29 -30.30
C PHE A 189 -31.91 -19.58 -31.53
N ASP A 190 -31.09 -19.23 -32.52
CA ASP A 190 -31.50 -18.71 -33.83
C ASP A 190 -32.06 -19.83 -34.73
N LYS A 191 -33.27 -20.30 -34.40
CA LYS A 191 -33.94 -21.41 -35.10
C LYS A 191 -34.35 -21.04 -36.52
N ASP A 192 -34.65 -19.77 -36.75
CA ASP A 192 -35.18 -19.26 -38.03
C ASP A 192 -34.05 -18.81 -38.97
N GLY A 193 -32.81 -18.72 -38.47
CA GLY A 193 -31.62 -18.32 -39.24
C GLY A 193 -31.65 -16.85 -39.66
N ASP A 194 -32.39 -16.01 -38.94
CA ASP A 194 -32.57 -14.60 -39.26
C ASP A 194 -31.49 -13.70 -38.62
N GLY A 195 -30.62 -14.28 -37.79
CA GLY A 195 -29.52 -13.59 -37.13
C GLY A 195 -29.94 -12.82 -35.88
N PHE A 196 -31.12 -13.13 -35.30
CA PHE A 196 -31.63 -12.52 -34.07
C PHE A 196 -32.04 -13.57 -33.03
N ILE A 197 -31.85 -13.23 -31.75
CA ILE A 197 -32.30 -14.03 -30.61
C ILE A 197 -33.07 -13.17 -29.61
N GLN A 198 -33.83 -13.80 -28.72
CA GLN A 198 -34.55 -13.09 -27.66
C GLN A 198 -33.59 -12.64 -26.53
N PRO A 199 -33.92 -11.56 -25.79
CA PRO A 199 -33.09 -11.10 -24.67
C PRO A 199 -32.83 -12.15 -23.60
N GLU A 200 -33.80 -13.01 -23.31
CA GLU A 200 -33.69 -14.10 -22.33
C GLU A 200 -32.73 -15.19 -22.80
N GLU A 201 -32.72 -15.49 -24.10
CA GLU A 201 -31.82 -16.45 -24.72
C GLU A 201 -30.38 -15.93 -24.67
N PHE A 202 -30.17 -14.66 -25.00
CA PHE A 202 -28.86 -14.01 -24.85
C PHE A 202 -28.38 -14.06 -23.38
N GLN A 203 -29.26 -13.73 -22.43
CA GLN A 203 -28.94 -13.81 -21.01
C GLN A 203 -28.52 -15.24 -20.63
N ARG A 204 -29.22 -16.27 -21.10
CA ARG A 204 -28.85 -17.68 -20.89
C ARG A 204 -27.46 -18.01 -21.45
N ILE A 205 -27.16 -17.61 -22.68
CA ILE A 205 -25.84 -17.83 -23.31
C ILE A 205 -24.71 -17.22 -22.47
N ILE A 206 -24.87 -15.98 -22.02
CA ILE A 206 -23.84 -15.27 -21.25
C ILE A 206 -23.70 -15.85 -19.84
N LEU A 207 -24.80 -16.21 -19.18
CA LEU A 207 -24.78 -16.82 -17.86
C LEU A 207 -24.07 -18.19 -17.84
N GLU A 208 -24.12 -18.94 -18.93
CA GLU A 208 -23.48 -20.24 -19.02
C GLU A 208 -22.02 -20.19 -19.50
N THR A 209 -21.69 -19.24 -20.38
CA THR A 209 -20.35 -19.16 -20.98
C THR A 209 -19.40 -18.22 -20.23
N SER A 210 -19.91 -17.15 -19.60
CA SER A 210 -19.08 -16.01 -19.20
C SER A 210 -19.43 -15.38 -17.84
N LYS A 211 -20.32 -15.99 -17.05
CA LYS A 211 -20.81 -15.46 -15.76
C LYS A 211 -19.71 -15.10 -14.76
N HIS A 212 -18.63 -15.87 -14.70
CA HIS A 212 -17.51 -15.69 -13.79
C HIS A 212 -16.61 -14.49 -14.12
N LYS A 213 -16.73 -13.92 -15.33
CA LYS A 213 -15.94 -12.78 -15.80
C LYS A 213 -16.67 -11.44 -15.68
N LEU A 214 -18.00 -11.45 -15.62
CA LEU A 214 -18.82 -10.24 -15.64
C LEU A 214 -19.13 -9.74 -14.22
N SER A 215 -19.48 -8.45 -14.08
CA SER A 215 -20.00 -7.90 -12.82
C SER A 215 -21.47 -8.32 -12.60
N ASP A 216 -21.93 -8.31 -11.35
CA ASP A 216 -23.35 -8.58 -11.05
C ASP A 216 -24.28 -7.52 -11.65
N HIS A 217 -23.81 -6.27 -11.73
CA HIS A 217 -24.50 -5.17 -12.40
C HIS A 217 -24.79 -5.47 -13.87
N ILE A 218 -23.82 -6.02 -14.60
CA ILE A 218 -24.06 -6.45 -15.98
C ILE A 218 -25.07 -7.60 -15.99
N LEU A 219 -24.87 -8.64 -15.19
CA LEU A 219 -25.68 -9.86 -15.21
C LEU A 219 -27.18 -9.60 -14.92
N GLU A 220 -27.47 -8.70 -14.00
CA GLU A 220 -28.85 -8.32 -13.64
C GLU A 220 -29.52 -7.48 -14.74
N ASN A 221 -28.73 -6.72 -15.51
CA ASN A 221 -29.22 -5.83 -16.56
C ASN A 221 -29.01 -6.34 -17.99
N LEU A 222 -28.53 -7.58 -18.20
CA LEU A 222 -28.30 -8.16 -19.53
C LEU A 222 -29.48 -8.01 -20.50
N PRO A 223 -30.75 -8.20 -20.10
CA PRO A 223 -31.89 -8.03 -21.00
C PRO A 223 -32.01 -6.62 -21.56
N THR A 224 -31.56 -5.59 -20.84
CA THR A 224 -31.65 -4.19 -21.26
C THR A 224 -30.83 -3.86 -22.50
N LEU A 225 -29.94 -4.76 -22.94
CA LEU A 225 -29.18 -4.60 -24.18
C LEU A 225 -30.08 -4.44 -25.41
N CYS A 226 -31.30 -5.01 -25.39
CA CYS A 226 -32.26 -4.83 -26.48
C CYS A 226 -32.71 -3.36 -26.66
N ASN A 227 -32.53 -2.50 -25.65
CA ASN A 227 -32.86 -1.08 -25.75
C ASN A 227 -31.90 -0.31 -26.66
N ILE A 228 -30.71 -0.86 -26.92
CA ILE A 228 -29.73 -0.28 -27.85
C ILE A 228 -30.09 -0.64 -29.29
N SER A 229 -30.71 -1.80 -29.52
CA SER A 229 -31.15 -2.23 -30.85
C SER A 229 -32.49 -1.62 -31.24
N THR A 230 -32.64 -1.30 -32.53
CA THR A 230 -33.91 -0.83 -33.11
C THR A 230 -35.03 -1.86 -33.02
N SER A 231 -34.69 -3.14 -32.82
CA SER A 231 -35.61 -4.24 -32.61
C SER A 231 -35.58 -4.70 -31.15
N ASN A 232 -36.70 -5.24 -30.65
CA ASN A 232 -36.78 -5.87 -29.33
C ASN A 232 -36.04 -7.23 -29.26
N ARG A 233 -35.14 -7.50 -30.23
CA ARG A 233 -34.39 -8.75 -30.40
C ARG A 233 -32.91 -8.41 -30.51
N ILE A 234 -32.04 -9.30 -30.06
CA ILE A 234 -30.59 -9.10 -30.04
C ILE A 234 -29.97 -9.72 -31.27
N SER A 235 -29.28 -8.92 -32.09
CA SER A 235 -28.58 -9.40 -33.28
C SER A 235 -27.27 -10.10 -32.94
N TYR A 236 -26.78 -10.96 -33.84
CA TYR A 236 -25.45 -11.56 -33.69
C TYR A 236 -24.33 -10.50 -33.53
N ALA A 237 -24.47 -9.35 -34.18
CA ALA A 237 -23.51 -8.27 -34.11
C ALA A 237 -23.43 -7.67 -32.68
N ASN A 238 -24.56 -7.52 -31.98
CA ASN A 238 -24.60 -7.10 -30.58
C ASN A 238 -23.89 -8.11 -29.67
N VAL A 239 -24.11 -9.40 -29.90
CA VAL A 239 -23.45 -10.48 -29.14
C VAL A 239 -21.93 -10.42 -29.33
N ARG A 240 -21.46 -10.17 -30.55
CA ARG A 240 -20.03 -10.04 -30.86
C ARG A 240 -19.41 -8.78 -30.26
N ALA A 241 -20.09 -7.63 -30.36
CA ALA A 241 -19.63 -6.40 -29.72
C ALA A 241 -19.54 -6.56 -28.20
N PHE A 242 -20.54 -7.18 -27.56
CA PHE A 242 -20.50 -7.51 -26.13
C PHE A 242 -19.33 -8.43 -25.79
N GLN A 243 -19.07 -9.45 -26.61
CA GLN A 243 -17.93 -10.34 -26.43
C GLN A 243 -16.57 -9.60 -26.52
N ASN A 244 -16.44 -8.66 -27.46
CA ASN A 244 -15.23 -7.84 -27.59
C ASN A 244 -15.04 -6.93 -26.37
N VAL A 245 -16.11 -6.28 -25.89
CA VAL A 245 -16.08 -5.47 -24.65
C VAL A 245 -15.61 -6.31 -23.46
N MET A 246 -16.10 -7.54 -23.30
CA MET A 246 -15.63 -8.45 -22.25
C MET A 246 -14.15 -8.80 -22.37
N ARG A 247 -13.65 -8.99 -23.60
CA ARG A 247 -12.25 -9.34 -23.86
C ARG A 247 -11.30 -8.17 -23.61
N GLU A 248 -11.77 -6.94 -23.83
CA GLU A 248 -10.94 -5.72 -23.80
C GLU A 248 -11.16 -4.89 -22.53
N MET A 249 -11.76 -5.47 -21.49
CA MET A 249 -12.05 -4.78 -20.21
C MET A 249 -10.83 -4.06 -19.61
N ASP A 250 -9.63 -4.65 -19.69
CA ASP A 250 -8.40 -4.04 -19.16
C ASP A 250 -8.00 -2.77 -19.95
N ILE A 251 -8.15 -2.81 -21.27
CA ILE A 251 -7.88 -1.66 -22.14
C ILE A 251 -8.95 -0.59 -21.92
N ILE A 252 -10.22 -1.01 -21.79
CA ILE A 252 -11.35 -0.10 -21.49
C ILE A 252 -11.09 0.64 -20.19
N ASP A 253 -10.67 -0.05 -19.12
CA ASP A 253 -10.33 0.59 -17.85
C ASP A 253 -9.20 1.60 -17.98
N LEU A 254 -8.14 1.27 -18.73
CA LEU A 254 -7.05 2.20 -19.01
C LEU A 254 -7.54 3.45 -19.77
N VAL A 255 -8.34 3.26 -20.82
CA VAL A 255 -8.88 4.37 -21.62
C VAL A 255 -9.81 5.25 -20.78
N VAL A 256 -10.74 4.67 -20.02
CA VAL A 256 -11.65 5.42 -19.13
C VAL A 256 -10.87 6.23 -18.11
N ARG A 257 -9.80 5.67 -17.53
CA ARG A 257 -8.96 6.36 -16.55
C ARG A 257 -8.26 7.57 -17.15
N GLU A 258 -7.61 7.41 -18.29
CA GLU A 258 -6.90 8.51 -18.95
C GLU A 258 -7.88 9.58 -19.44
N ALA A 259 -9.03 9.18 -19.99
CA ALA A 259 -10.07 10.11 -20.44
C ALA A 259 -10.68 10.89 -19.26
N THR A 260 -11.00 10.24 -18.14
CA THR A 260 -11.55 10.90 -16.95
C THR A 260 -10.54 11.81 -16.27
N LYS A 261 -9.25 11.45 -16.27
CA LYS A 261 -8.16 12.31 -15.74
C LYS A 261 -7.96 13.60 -16.55
N LYS A 262 -8.20 13.55 -17.86
CA LYS A 262 -8.15 14.74 -18.74
C LYS A 262 -9.39 15.62 -18.62
N SER A 263 -10.49 15.07 -18.11
CA SER A 263 -11.75 15.79 -17.96
C SER A 263 -11.77 16.66 -16.70
N VAL A 264 -12.22 17.91 -16.82
CA VAL A 264 -12.22 18.92 -15.74
C VAL A 264 -13.13 18.50 -14.57
N ASP A 265 -14.24 17.84 -14.88
CA ASP A 265 -15.24 17.37 -13.91
C ASP A 265 -15.12 15.86 -13.60
N GLY A 266 -14.10 15.19 -14.14
CA GLY A 266 -13.88 13.75 -13.98
C GLY A 266 -14.96 12.87 -14.64
N LYS A 267 -15.76 13.43 -15.56
CA LYS A 267 -16.79 12.72 -16.32
C LYS A 267 -16.51 12.76 -17.81
N ILE A 268 -16.81 11.69 -18.52
CA ILE A 268 -16.55 11.55 -19.95
C ILE A 268 -17.83 11.25 -20.72
N THR A 269 -17.89 11.74 -21.95
CA THR A 269 -18.88 11.35 -22.97
C THR A 269 -18.35 10.17 -23.80
N ARG A 270 -19.22 9.61 -24.64
CA ARG A 270 -18.84 8.59 -25.62
C ARG A 270 -17.75 9.08 -26.59
N ALA A 271 -17.83 10.33 -27.04
CA ALA A 271 -16.84 10.92 -27.92
C ALA A 271 -15.47 11.01 -27.24
N ASP A 272 -15.44 11.50 -26.00
CA ASP A 272 -14.19 11.60 -25.23
C ASP A 272 -13.52 10.22 -25.05
N PHE A 273 -14.33 9.17 -24.82
CA PHE A 273 -13.84 7.79 -24.72
C PHE A 273 -13.24 7.31 -26.04
N LEU A 274 -13.93 7.50 -27.18
CA LEU A 274 -13.45 7.05 -28.48
C LEU A 274 -12.19 7.82 -28.93
N ASP A 275 -12.14 9.13 -28.66
CA ASP A 275 -10.99 9.99 -28.98
C ASP A 275 -9.76 9.62 -28.14
N GLU A 276 -9.97 9.26 -26.88
CA GLU A 276 -8.88 8.78 -26.03
C GLU A 276 -8.46 7.36 -26.39
N ALA A 277 -9.41 6.49 -26.73
CA ALA A 277 -9.13 5.15 -27.22
C ALA A 277 -8.24 5.21 -28.46
N ALA A 278 -8.60 6.05 -29.45
CA ALA A 278 -7.81 6.23 -30.67
C ALA A 278 -6.40 6.79 -30.42
N ARG A 279 -6.18 7.50 -29.31
CA ARG A 279 -4.85 7.99 -28.89
C ARG A 279 -4.02 6.91 -28.22
N ILE A 280 -4.64 6.04 -27.43
CA ILE A 280 -3.97 4.99 -26.66
C ILE A 280 -3.72 3.76 -27.53
N THR A 281 -4.71 3.33 -28.31
CA THR A 281 -4.65 2.10 -29.10
C THR A 281 -4.21 2.40 -30.53
N ARG A 282 -3.16 1.70 -31.00
CA ARG A 282 -2.66 1.85 -32.38
C ARG A 282 -3.43 1.00 -33.40
N PHE A 283 -3.93 -0.16 -32.97
CA PHE A 283 -4.57 -1.16 -33.84
C PHE A 283 -5.87 -1.74 -33.27
N SER A 284 -6.17 -1.52 -31.99
CA SER A 284 -7.41 -1.98 -31.33
C SER A 284 -8.43 -0.84 -31.33
N GLN A 285 -9.05 -0.59 -32.48
CA GLN A 285 -10.10 0.43 -32.58
C GLN A 285 -11.41 -0.13 -32.03
N PHE A 286 -11.98 0.55 -31.04
CA PHE A 286 -13.31 0.21 -30.54
C PHE A 286 -14.35 0.58 -31.58
N THR A 287 -15.27 -0.35 -31.86
CA THR A 287 -16.41 -0.04 -32.72
C THR A 287 -17.38 0.89 -31.99
N PRO A 288 -18.15 1.71 -32.72
CA PRO A 288 -19.20 2.51 -32.11
C PRO A 288 -20.15 1.65 -31.23
N MET A 289 -20.50 0.45 -31.69
CA MET A 289 -21.40 -0.45 -30.98
C MET A 289 -20.80 -0.97 -29.66
N GLU A 290 -19.49 -1.23 -29.60
CA GLU A 290 -18.80 -1.59 -28.35
C GLU A 290 -18.86 -0.45 -27.33
N ALA A 291 -18.64 0.78 -27.78
CA ALA A 291 -18.77 1.97 -26.93
C ALA A 291 -20.22 2.19 -26.47
N ASP A 292 -21.22 1.94 -27.32
CA ASP A 292 -22.63 2.02 -26.93
C ASP A 292 -23.00 1.03 -25.84
N ILE A 293 -22.57 -0.22 -26.00
CA ILE A 293 -22.80 -1.26 -24.99
C ILE A 293 -22.17 -0.86 -23.65
N LEU A 294 -20.94 -0.35 -23.68
CA LEU A 294 -20.24 0.10 -22.48
C LEU A 294 -20.97 1.26 -21.78
N PHE A 295 -21.32 2.31 -22.53
CA PHE A 295 -21.99 3.50 -21.98
C PHE A 295 -23.43 3.22 -21.56
N HIS A 296 -24.12 2.29 -22.23
CA HIS A 296 -25.44 1.82 -21.83
C HIS A 296 -25.39 1.20 -20.43
N PHE A 297 -24.53 0.20 -20.21
CA PHE A 297 -24.44 -0.47 -18.91
C PHE A 297 -23.91 0.44 -17.79
N ALA A 298 -22.95 1.32 -18.12
CA ALA A 298 -22.42 2.28 -17.15
C ALA A 298 -23.43 3.41 -16.82
N GLY A 299 -24.29 3.77 -17.76
CA GLY A 299 -25.25 4.87 -17.65
C GLY A 299 -26.63 4.53 -17.12
N LEU A 300 -26.93 3.25 -16.82
CA LEU A 300 -28.26 2.83 -16.33
C LEU A 300 -28.77 3.64 -15.12
N ASP A 301 -27.87 4.05 -14.23
CA ASP A 301 -28.20 4.80 -13.01
C ASP A 301 -28.03 6.32 -13.16
N ALA A 302 -27.53 6.81 -14.31
CA ALA A 302 -27.07 8.18 -14.50
C ALA A 302 -27.66 8.81 -15.78
N PRO A 303 -28.70 9.66 -15.66
CA PRO A 303 -29.37 10.26 -16.82
C PRO A 303 -28.56 11.37 -17.52
N SER A 304 -27.37 11.74 -16.99
CA SER A 304 -26.63 12.92 -17.44
C SER A 304 -25.85 12.78 -18.75
N GLY A 305 -25.84 11.59 -19.38
CA GLY A 305 -25.08 11.31 -20.62
C GLY A 305 -23.55 11.37 -20.48
N ARG A 306 -23.04 11.94 -19.38
CA ARG A 306 -21.62 11.98 -18.98
C ARG A 306 -21.42 11.09 -17.77
N LEU A 307 -20.44 10.20 -17.84
CA LEU A 307 -20.21 9.12 -16.87
C LEU A 307 -18.87 9.29 -16.18
N SER A 308 -18.84 9.03 -14.87
CA SER A 308 -17.62 9.09 -14.07
C SER A 308 -16.92 7.73 -14.03
N GLN A 309 -15.67 7.70 -13.57
CA GLN A 309 -14.95 6.44 -13.36
C GLN A 309 -15.72 5.44 -12.47
N LYS A 310 -16.51 5.94 -11.50
CA LYS A 310 -17.34 5.10 -10.62
C LYS A 310 -18.47 4.38 -11.37
N ASP A 311 -18.98 5.00 -12.44
CA ASP A 311 -20.05 4.45 -13.27
C ASP A 311 -19.52 3.35 -14.21
N PHE A 312 -18.28 3.48 -14.67
CA PHE A 312 -17.61 2.41 -15.43
C PHE A 312 -17.10 1.28 -14.54
N ALA A 313 -16.68 1.57 -13.31
CA ALA A 313 -16.26 0.54 -12.35
C ALA A 313 -17.36 -0.51 -12.11
N LYS A 314 -18.63 -0.10 -12.25
CA LYS A 314 -19.79 -1.00 -12.16
C LYS A 314 -19.78 -2.13 -13.17
N VAL A 315 -19.26 -1.83 -14.35
CA VAL A 315 -19.24 -2.70 -15.52
C VAL A 315 -17.94 -3.51 -15.54
N ILE A 316 -16.82 -2.85 -15.24
CA ILE A 316 -15.47 -3.42 -15.36
C ILE A 316 -15.12 -4.36 -14.20
N ASP A 317 -15.58 -4.08 -12.99
CA ASP A 317 -15.21 -4.89 -11.83
C ASP A 317 -16.09 -6.14 -11.71
N SER A 318 -15.57 -7.29 -12.15
CA SER A 318 -16.23 -8.59 -11.97
C SER A 318 -16.53 -8.96 -10.50
N SER A 319 -15.82 -8.34 -9.54
CA SER A 319 -15.98 -8.56 -8.11
C SER A 319 -16.97 -7.61 -7.44
N TRP A 320 -17.61 -6.72 -8.21
CA TRP A 320 -18.17 -5.50 -7.67
C TRP A 320 -19.20 -5.72 -6.56
N ARG A 321 -18.76 -5.32 -5.36
CA ARG A 321 -19.59 -5.09 -4.18
C ARG A 321 -20.09 -3.67 -4.28
N VAL A 322 -21.38 -3.43 -4.11
CA VAL A 322 -21.82 -2.15 -3.54
C VAL A 322 -21.23 -2.13 -2.13
N PRO A 323 -20.28 -1.21 -1.81
CA PRO A 323 -19.86 -1.01 -0.44
C PRO A 323 -21.12 -0.70 0.36
N MET A 324 -21.15 -1.17 1.59
CA MET A 324 -21.93 -0.68 2.71
C MET A 324 -21.93 0.88 2.75
N MET A 325 -22.65 1.50 1.82
CA MET A 325 -22.64 2.94 1.54
C MET A 325 -23.98 3.36 0.92
N VAL A 326 -24.60 2.52 0.08
CA VAL A 326 -25.93 2.82 -0.49
C VAL A 326 -27.09 2.35 0.40
N ALA A 327 -26.97 1.23 1.12
CA ALA A 327 -27.93 0.87 2.17
C ALA A 327 -27.81 1.81 3.41
N GLY A 328 -26.67 2.49 3.53
CA GLY A 328 -26.45 3.55 4.51
C GLY A 328 -27.26 4.80 4.19
N GLN A 329 -27.45 5.16 2.91
CA GLN A 329 -28.00 6.48 2.53
C GLN A 329 -29.50 6.66 2.75
N ALA A 330 -30.29 5.60 2.89
CA ALA A 330 -31.71 5.70 3.22
C ALA A 330 -32.00 5.59 4.74
N LEU A 331 -31.07 5.01 5.50
CA LEU A 331 -31.16 4.87 6.97
C LEU A 331 -30.30 5.94 7.70
N SER A 332 -29.48 6.71 6.97
CA SER A 332 -28.59 7.76 7.45
C SER A 332 -29.26 9.12 7.61
N ALA A 333 -30.32 9.19 8.41
CA ALA A 333 -30.66 10.45 9.08
C ALA A 333 -30.35 10.37 10.58
N GLY A 334 -30.44 9.17 11.19
CA GLY A 334 -30.23 8.97 12.63
C GLY A 334 -28.87 8.37 13.01
N GLN A 335 -28.27 7.53 12.16
CA GLN A 335 -27.05 6.78 12.49
C GLN A 335 -25.73 7.41 12.03
N GLU A 336 -25.79 8.50 11.25
CA GLU A 336 -24.62 9.16 10.66
C GLU A 336 -23.66 9.77 11.70
N VAL A 337 -24.14 10.06 12.92
CA VAL A 337 -23.33 10.65 14.00
C VAL A 337 -22.52 9.58 14.75
N ALA A 338 -23.02 8.34 14.85
CA ALA A 338 -22.41 7.30 15.67
C ALA A 338 -21.24 6.57 14.96
N GLU A 339 -21.33 6.34 13.65
CA GLU A 339 -20.29 5.60 12.89
C GLU A 339 -19.20 6.48 12.28
N LYS A 340 -19.48 7.75 11.92
CA LYS A 340 -18.42 8.74 11.63
C LYS A 340 -17.47 8.87 12.81
N THR A 341 -18.01 8.82 14.03
CA THR A 341 -17.20 8.87 15.24
C THR A 341 -16.24 7.68 15.31
N LYS A 342 -16.62 6.45 14.90
CA LYS A 342 -15.78 5.24 14.98
C LYS A 342 -14.73 5.11 13.87
N SER A 343 -15.06 5.45 12.61
CA SER A 343 -14.09 5.40 11.50
C SER A 343 -13.05 6.53 11.60
N VAL A 344 -13.50 7.74 11.99
CA VAL A 344 -12.57 8.81 12.35
C VAL A 344 -11.82 8.47 13.63
N LEU A 345 -12.45 7.84 14.64
CA LEU A 345 -11.71 7.35 15.81
C LEU A 345 -10.62 6.39 15.39
N HIS A 346 -10.87 5.44 14.49
CA HIS A 346 -9.88 4.46 14.09
C HIS A 346 -8.71 5.08 13.33
N SER A 347 -8.99 5.95 12.35
CA SER A 347 -7.92 6.67 11.62
C SER A 347 -7.17 7.66 12.51
N VAL A 348 -7.87 8.31 13.45
CA VAL A 348 -7.27 9.20 14.46
C VAL A 348 -6.50 8.38 15.49
N LEU A 349 -6.95 7.18 15.85
CA LEU A 349 -6.31 6.28 16.80
C LEU A 349 -5.04 5.68 16.18
N GLU A 350 -5.07 5.31 14.91
CA GLU A 350 -3.92 4.85 14.14
C GLU A 350 -2.89 5.98 13.96
N SER A 351 -3.36 7.17 13.58
CA SER A 351 -2.51 8.36 13.51
C SER A 351 -1.95 8.73 14.88
N ALA A 352 -2.74 8.62 15.95
CA ALA A 352 -2.32 8.89 17.33
C ALA A 352 -1.38 7.80 17.85
N HIS A 353 -1.52 6.56 17.40
CA HIS A 353 -0.65 5.45 17.73
C HIS A 353 0.73 5.64 17.08
N HIS A 354 0.78 5.89 15.77
CA HIS A 354 2.02 6.20 15.06
C HIS A 354 2.68 7.49 15.59
N PHE A 355 1.87 8.51 15.87
CA PHE A 355 2.36 9.73 16.52
C PHE A 355 2.87 9.46 17.94
N GLY A 356 2.21 8.60 18.71
CA GLY A 356 2.59 8.21 20.06
C GLY A 356 3.90 7.43 20.09
N LEU A 357 4.04 6.40 19.24
CA LEU A 357 5.27 5.63 19.08
C LEU A 357 6.42 6.53 18.59
N GLY A 358 6.17 7.39 17.61
CA GLY A 358 7.14 8.37 17.13
C GLY A 358 7.56 9.37 18.21
N SER A 359 6.62 9.80 19.06
CA SER A 359 6.88 10.70 20.19
C SER A 359 7.73 10.05 21.27
N ILE A 360 7.44 8.79 21.63
CA ILE A 360 8.20 8.02 22.63
C ILE A 360 9.61 7.72 22.10
N ALA A 361 9.72 7.30 20.84
CA ALA A 361 11.01 7.08 20.19
C ALA A 361 11.84 8.38 20.14
N GLY A 362 11.21 9.51 19.80
CA GLY A 362 11.86 10.82 19.79
C GLY A 362 12.30 11.29 21.18
N ALA A 363 11.50 11.03 22.21
CA ALA A 363 11.85 11.28 23.60
C ALA A 363 13.05 10.41 24.04
N PHE A 364 13.06 9.13 23.69
CA PHE A 364 14.18 8.23 23.97
C PHE A 364 15.48 8.69 23.29
N GLY A 365 15.41 9.06 22.01
CA GLY A 365 16.57 9.61 21.30
C GLY A 365 17.09 10.89 21.96
N ALA A 366 16.19 11.80 22.35
CA ALA A 366 16.56 13.03 23.07
C ALA A 366 17.17 12.76 24.45
N PHE A 367 16.70 11.73 25.15
CA PHE A 367 17.25 11.29 26.44
C PHE A 367 18.68 10.76 26.29
N MET A 368 18.95 9.90 25.30
CA MET A 368 20.29 9.33 25.06
C MET A 368 21.36 10.39 24.76
N VAL A 369 21.02 11.44 24.01
CA VAL A 369 21.98 12.52 23.70
C VAL A 369 21.97 13.68 24.70
N TYR A 370 21.10 13.62 25.72
CA TYR A 370 20.94 14.71 26.67
C TYR A 370 22.24 15.14 27.38
N PRO A 371 23.17 14.22 27.75
CA PRO A 371 24.45 14.62 28.34
C PRO A 371 25.28 15.55 27.44
N ILE A 372 25.24 15.35 26.11
CA ILE A 372 25.93 16.20 25.14
C ILE A 372 25.30 17.61 25.16
N ASP A 373 23.98 17.66 25.30
CA ASP A 373 23.22 18.92 25.31
C ASP A 373 23.48 19.75 26.57
N LEU A 374 23.61 19.10 27.73
CA LEU A 374 23.98 19.77 28.97
C LEU A 374 25.40 20.34 28.91
N VAL A 375 26.36 19.55 28.42
CA VAL A 375 27.75 19.99 28.24
C VAL A 375 27.83 21.19 27.28
N LYS A 376 27.11 21.13 26.16
CA LYS A 376 27.01 22.23 25.20
C LYS A 376 26.48 23.49 25.88
N THR A 377 25.38 23.39 26.62
CA THR A 377 24.70 24.56 27.22
C THR A 377 25.58 25.25 28.26
N ARG A 378 26.32 24.48 29.08
CA ARG A 378 27.28 25.04 30.06
C ARG A 378 28.48 25.72 29.39
N LEU A 379 29.01 25.08 28.34
CA LEU A 379 30.12 25.65 27.57
C LEU A 379 29.72 26.96 26.86
N GLN A 380 28.48 27.06 26.35
CA GLN A 380 27.95 28.29 25.74
C GLN A 380 27.67 29.39 26.76
N ASN A 381 27.24 29.02 27.97
CA ASN A 381 26.99 29.95 29.06
C ASN A 381 28.25 30.45 29.77
N GLN A 382 29.42 29.82 29.57
CA GLN A 382 30.67 30.28 30.17
C GLN A 382 31.02 31.70 29.70
N ARG A 383 30.95 32.66 30.62
CA ARG A 383 31.31 34.08 30.44
C ARG A 383 32.75 34.29 30.89
N SER A 384 33.57 34.95 30.07
CA SER A 384 34.94 35.29 30.44
C SER A 384 34.96 36.66 31.12
N SER A 385 34.62 36.76 32.41
CA SER A 385 34.67 38.05 33.11
C SER A 385 36.03 38.38 33.75
N ARG A 386 36.99 37.44 33.82
CA ARG A 386 38.37 37.72 34.26
C ARG A 386 39.41 36.93 33.44
N PRO A 387 40.55 37.55 33.05
CA PRO A 387 41.65 36.82 32.41
C PRO A 387 42.25 35.80 33.40
N GLY A 388 41.99 34.50 33.19
CA GLY A 388 42.53 33.41 34.01
C GLY A 388 41.51 32.38 34.52
N GLU A 389 40.22 32.72 34.62
CA GLU A 389 39.18 31.80 35.12
C GLU A 389 38.36 31.18 33.97
N ARG A 390 38.97 30.35 33.13
CA ARG A 390 38.19 29.47 32.24
C ARG A 390 37.65 28.29 33.06
N LEU A 391 36.36 28.28 33.34
CA LEU A 391 35.72 27.21 34.12
C LEU A 391 35.87 25.84 33.44
N TYR A 392 35.76 25.81 32.11
CA TYR A 392 35.97 24.62 31.27
C TYR A 392 36.95 24.93 30.13
N ASN A 393 37.87 24.00 29.89
CA ASN A 393 38.83 24.09 28.78
C ASN A 393 38.27 23.49 27.48
N ASN A 394 37.53 22.39 27.59
CA ASN A 394 36.96 21.62 26.47
C ASN A 394 35.64 20.95 26.88
N SER A 395 34.86 20.44 25.93
CA SER A 395 33.62 19.69 26.19
C SER A 395 33.83 18.48 27.11
N ILE A 396 34.96 17.77 26.95
CA ILE A 396 35.33 16.60 27.78
C ILE A 396 35.67 17.04 29.21
N ASP A 397 36.37 18.16 29.38
CA ASP A 397 36.69 18.73 30.69
C ASP A 397 35.41 19.18 31.42
N CYS A 398 34.46 19.79 30.69
CA CYS A 398 33.13 20.09 31.21
C CYS A 398 32.41 18.83 31.69
N ALA A 399 32.30 17.79 30.85
CA ALA A 399 31.64 16.54 31.22
C ALA A 399 32.27 15.89 32.46
N ARG A 400 33.60 15.80 32.52
CA ARG A 400 34.34 15.23 33.66
C ARG A 400 34.09 16.01 34.95
N LYS A 401 34.09 17.35 34.88
CA LYS A 401 33.79 18.21 36.02
C LYS A 401 32.32 18.11 36.46
N VAL A 402 31.37 17.94 35.56
CA VAL A 402 29.96 17.70 35.93
C VAL A 402 29.82 16.38 36.67
N ILE A 403 30.37 15.28 36.13
CA ILE A 403 30.29 13.96 36.77
C ILE A 403 30.94 13.97 38.15
N ARG A 404 32.11 14.63 38.30
CA ARG A 404 32.82 14.72 39.58
C ARG A 404 32.07 15.54 40.63
N ASN A 405 31.35 16.59 40.23
CA ASN A 405 30.74 17.56 41.16
C ASN A 405 29.25 17.32 41.43
N GLU A 406 28.51 16.79 40.46
CA GLU A 406 27.05 16.64 40.52
C GLU A 406 26.61 15.18 40.37
N GLY A 407 27.55 14.27 40.15
CA GLY A 407 27.28 12.86 39.88
C GLY A 407 26.74 12.61 38.47
N PHE A 408 26.49 11.35 38.16
CA PHE A 408 25.98 10.93 36.85
C PHE A 408 24.57 11.48 36.56
N THR A 409 23.73 11.61 37.60
CA THR A 409 22.38 12.18 37.49
C THR A 409 22.39 13.69 37.18
N GLY A 410 23.47 14.40 37.51
CA GLY A 410 23.66 15.81 37.17
C GLY A 410 23.67 16.07 35.65
N LEU A 411 24.14 15.10 34.85
CA LEU A 411 24.11 15.18 33.38
C LEU A 411 22.69 15.21 32.81
N TYR A 412 21.67 14.82 33.59
CA TYR A 412 20.27 14.78 33.18
C TYR A 412 19.42 15.90 33.82
N SER A 413 20.05 16.89 34.49
CA SER A 413 19.33 18.03 35.06
C SER A 413 18.63 18.83 33.95
N GLY A 414 17.29 18.90 34.01
CA GLY A 414 16.45 19.59 33.02
C GLY A 414 15.90 18.71 31.88
N VAL A 415 16.10 17.39 31.92
CA VAL A 415 15.64 16.48 30.85
C VAL A 415 14.12 16.43 30.73
N ILE A 416 13.39 16.52 31.84
CA ILE A 416 11.92 16.40 31.86
C ILE A 416 11.23 17.46 30.97
N PRO A 417 11.50 18.78 31.12
CA PRO A 417 10.96 19.78 30.21
C PRO A 417 11.32 19.55 28.73
N GLN A 418 12.52 19.02 28.46
CA GLN A 418 12.94 18.69 27.09
C GLN A 418 12.08 17.56 26.51
N LEU A 419 11.84 16.48 27.26
CA LEU A 419 11.05 15.33 26.79
C LEU A 419 9.59 15.71 26.51
N ILE A 420 8.99 16.50 27.39
CA ILE A 420 7.61 17.01 27.23
C ILE A 420 7.50 17.87 25.95
N GLY A 421 8.54 18.62 25.61
CA GLY A 421 8.54 19.52 24.47
C GLY A 421 8.78 18.87 23.10
N VAL A 422 9.37 17.66 23.03
CA VAL A 422 9.81 17.07 21.74
C VAL A 422 8.65 16.89 20.75
N ALA A 423 7.57 16.25 21.17
CA ALA A 423 6.47 15.92 20.27
C ALA A 423 5.69 17.16 19.79
N PRO A 424 5.26 18.10 20.67
CA PRO A 424 4.60 19.33 20.23
C PRO A 424 5.49 20.19 19.33
N GLU A 425 6.79 20.29 19.65
CA GLU A 425 7.76 21.04 18.84
C GLU A 425 7.79 20.53 17.39
N LYS A 426 7.90 19.21 17.19
CA LYS A 426 7.96 18.62 15.84
C LYS A 426 6.62 18.69 15.11
N ALA A 427 5.52 18.42 15.80
CA ALA A 427 4.17 18.44 15.22
C ALA A 427 3.83 19.82 14.64
N ILE A 428 4.03 20.89 15.42
CA ILE A 428 3.76 22.26 14.98
C ILE A 428 4.63 22.63 13.77
N LYS A 429 5.92 22.28 13.85
CA LYS A 429 6.89 22.65 12.82
C LYS A 429 6.62 21.98 11.47
N LEU A 430 6.26 20.70 11.46
CA LEU A 430 5.92 19.97 10.23
C LEU A 430 4.60 20.49 9.65
N THR A 431 3.54 20.58 10.48
CA THR A 431 2.21 21.02 10.05
C THR A 431 2.25 22.41 9.42
N VAL A 432 2.93 23.37 10.05
CA VAL A 432 3.01 24.74 9.53
C VAL A 432 3.84 24.80 8.25
N ASN A 433 4.92 24.04 8.14
CA ASN A 433 5.71 24.01 6.91
C ASN A 433 4.89 23.44 5.74
N ASP A 434 4.16 22.34 5.97
CA ASP A 434 3.34 21.70 4.93
C ASP A 434 2.19 22.60 4.49
N LEU A 435 1.51 23.28 5.43
CA LEU A 435 0.47 24.26 5.12
C LEU A 435 1.01 25.40 4.26
N VAL A 436 2.12 26.01 4.68
CA VAL A 436 2.71 27.15 3.96
C VAL A 436 3.25 26.73 2.60
N ARG A 437 3.87 25.55 2.48
CA ARG A 437 4.28 24.98 1.20
C ARG A 437 3.09 24.72 0.29
N GLY A 438 1.99 24.17 0.82
CA GLY A 438 0.75 23.94 0.09
C GLY A 438 0.16 25.22 -0.50
N PHE A 439 0.20 26.33 0.23
CA PHE A 439 -0.23 27.64 -0.29
C PHE A 439 0.66 28.18 -1.41
N PHE A 440 1.96 27.91 -1.39
CA PHE A 440 2.91 28.39 -2.41
C PHE A 440 3.21 27.38 -3.53
N THR A 441 2.55 26.23 -3.54
CA THR A 441 2.70 25.22 -4.60
C THR A 441 1.87 25.62 -5.81
N ASP A 442 2.52 25.80 -6.95
CA ASP A 442 1.86 26.17 -8.20
C ASP A 442 1.13 24.97 -8.82
N LYS A 443 -0.13 25.16 -9.23
CA LYS A 443 -1.04 24.06 -9.61
C LYS A 443 -0.67 23.40 -10.94
N ASP A 444 0.02 24.12 -11.81
CA ASP A 444 0.35 23.64 -13.17
C ASP A 444 1.73 22.98 -13.26
N THR A 445 2.69 23.37 -12.42
CA THR A 445 4.08 22.89 -12.48
C THR A 445 4.51 22.00 -11.32
N HIS A 446 3.69 21.91 -10.25
CA HIS A 446 3.99 21.16 -9.02
C HIS A 446 5.36 21.49 -8.39
N ARG A 447 5.94 22.66 -8.69
CA ARG A 447 7.27 23.08 -8.21
C ARG A 447 7.15 24.31 -7.32
N ILE A 448 7.88 24.31 -6.22
CA ILE A 448 7.98 25.44 -5.30
C ILE A 448 9.29 26.19 -5.59
N LYS A 449 9.23 27.52 -5.74
CA LYS A 449 10.46 28.33 -5.91
C LYS A 449 11.28 28.33 -4.62
N TYR A 450 12.61 28.28 -4.73
CA TYR A 450 13.54 28.24 -3.58
C TYR A 450 13.26 29.26 -2.46
N TYR A 451 12.87 30.49 -2.81
CA TYR A 451 12.54 31.52 -1.83
C TYR A 451 11.26 31.20 -1.02
N HIS A 452 10.25 30.59 -1.65
CA HIS A 452 9.02 30.20 -0.95
C HIS A 452 9.27 29.01 -0.01
N GLU A 453 10.21 28.13 -0.37
CA GLU A 453 10.65 27.05 0.53
C GLU A 453 11.37 27.57 1.76
N LEU A 454 12.20 28.61 1.59
CA LEU A 454 12.88 29.27 2.69
C LEU A 454 11.88 29.97 3.63
N ILE A 455 10.88 30.64 3.04
CA ILE A 455 9.80 31.32 3.78
C ILE A 455 8.94 30.30 4.52
N SER A 456 8.59 29.16 3.92
CA SER A 456 7.80 28.12 4.57
C SER A 456 8.52 27.53 5.79
N GLY A 457 9.81 27.23 5.63
CA GLY A 457 10.65 26.77 6.73
C GLY A 457 10.80 27.84 7.82
N GLY A 458 10.98 29.10 7.45
CA GLY A 458 11.05 30.23 8.38
C GLY A 458 9.75 30.46 9.17
N ALA A 459 8.60 30.42 8.50
CA ALA A 459 7.28 30.55 9.11
C ALA A 459 6.99 29.42 10.11
N ALA A 460 7.35 28.19 9.75
CA ALA A 460 7.27 27.04 10.66
C ALA A 460 8.13 27.23 11.92
N GLY A 461 9.37 27.71 11.75
CA GLY A 461 10.25 28.04 12.88
C GLY A 461 9.69 29.15 13.77
N ALA A 462 9.12 30.20 13.18
CA ALA A 462 8.52 31.30 13.93
C ALA A 462 7.31 30.85 14.77
N CYS A 463 6.42 30.06 14.17
CA CYS A 463 5.24 29.52 14.85
C CYS A 463 5.64 28.59 16.01
N GLN A 464 6.62 27.71 15.79
CA GLN A 464 7.14 26.79 16.82
C GLN A 464 7.62 27.55 18.07
N VAL A 465 8.36 28.65 17.90
CA VAL A 465 8.94 29.43 19.02
C VAL A 465 7.87 29.96 19.98
N VAL A 466 6.69 30.34 19.47
CA VAL A 466 5.58 30.83 20.32
C VAL A 466 5.21 29.79 21.38
N PHE A 467 5.20 28.51 21.01
CA PHE A 467 4.83 27.42 21.89
C PHE A 467 5.99 26.84 22.70
N THR A 468 7.20 26.81 22.12
CA THR A 468 8.35 26.14 22.77
C THR A 468 9.11 27.05 23.73
N ASN A 469 9.01 28.38 23.59
CA ASN A 469 9.80 29.30 24.40
C ASN A 469 9.61 29.13 25.93
N PRO A 470 8.39 28.93 26.48
CA PRO A 470 8.20 28.65 27.90
C PRO A 470 8.87 27.36 28.38
N LEU A 471 8.93 26.32 27.54
CA LEU A 471 9.60 25.05 27.86
C LEU A 471 11.12 25.21 27.84
N GLU A 472 11.64 25.94 26.85
CA GLU A 472 13.07 26.17 26.68
C GLU A 472 13.68 27.01 27.81
N ILE A 473 13.00 28.08 28.26
CA ILE A 473 13.51 28.91 29.36
C ILE A 473 13.59 28.12 30.67
N VAL A 474 12.61 27.26 30.95
CA VAL A 474 12.60 26.38 32.12
C VAL A 474 13.73 25.36 32.03
N LYS A 475 13.90 24.72 30.87
CA LYS A 475 14.99 23.78 30.59
C LYS A 475 16.36 24.42 30.85
N ILE A 476 16.63 25.58 30.23
CA ILE A 476 17.93 26.27 30.31
C ILE A 476 18.22 26.68 31.76
N ARG A 477 17.23 27.20 32.49
CA ARG A 477 17.41 27.57 33.91
C ARG A 477 17.74 26.36 34.79
N LEU A 478 17.09 25.22 34.59
CA LEU A 478 17.37 23.97 35.32
C LEU A 478 18.74 23.38 34.96
N GLN A 479 19.18 23.50 33.70
CA GLN A 479 20.49 23.02 33.25
C GLN A 479 21.66 23.82 33.87
N VAL A 480 21.45 25.13 34.08
CA VAL A 480 22.46 26.04 34.66
C VAL A 480 22.40 26.08 36.20
N GLN A 481 21.30 25.64 36.80
CA GLN A 481 21.13 25.63 38.26
C GLN A 481 22.16 24.77 39.00
N GLY A 482 22.65 23.68 38.39
CA GLY A 482 23.73 22.85 38.95
C GLY A 482 25.02 23.64 39.20
N GLU A 483 25.30 24.67 38.40
CA GLU A 483 26.45 25.57 38.61
C GLU A 483 26.23 26.58 39.75
N ILE A 484 24.98 26.96 40.02
CA ILE A 484 24.62 28.00 41.01
C ILE A 484 24.57 27.41 42.43
N ALA A 485 24.13 26.16 42.58
CA ALA A 485 24.00 25.48 43.87
C ALA A 485 25.34 25.29 44.61
N LYS A 486 26.47 25.43 43.92
CA LYS A 486 27.82 25.31 44.50
C LYS A 486 28.43 26.65 44.92
N ASN A 487 27.99 27.77 44.33
CA ASN A 487 28.53 29.10 44.63
C ASN A 487 27.76 29.84 45.74
N VAL A 488 26.63 29.29 46.19
CA VAL A 488 25.81 29.83 47.28
C VAL A 488 25.38 28.67 48.18
N GLU A 489 25.97 28.56 49.37
CA GLU A 489 25.56 27.57 50.38
C GLU A 489 24.08 27.77 50.74
N GLY A 490 23.30 26.68 50.68
CA GLY A 490 21.88 26.69 51.04
C GLY A 490 20.89 27.10 49.93
N ALA A 491 21.32 27.27 48.68
CA ALA A 491 20.39 27.56 47.58
C ALA A 491 19.42 26.38 47.33
N PRO A 492 18.09 26.53 47.53
CA PRO A 492 17.15 25.42 47.37
C PRO A 492 17.13 24.93 45.92
N ARG A 493 16.97 23.61 45.72
CA ARG A 493 16.71 23.03 44.40
C ARG A 493 15.37 23.58 43.89
N ARG A 494 15.42 24.67 43.11
CA ARG A 494 14.31 25.27 42.38
C ARG A 494 13.66 24.23 41.47
N SER A 495 12.38 23.96 41.71
CA SER A 495 11.55 23.11 40.85
C SER A 495 11.13 23.89 39.59
N ALA A 496 10.81 23.18 38.51
CA ALA A 496 10.22 23.76 37.30
C ALA A 496 8.98 24.62 37.64
N LEU A 497 8.12 24.16 38.56
CA LEU A 497 6.93 24.90 39.02
C LEU A 497 7.29 26.22 39.71
N TRP A 498 8.37 26.24 40.49
CA TRP A 498 8.85 27.44 41.17
C TRP A 498 9.36 28.47 40.15
N ILE A 499 10.07 28.00 39.11
CA ILE A 499 10.58 28.85 38.02
C ILE A 499 9.40 29.50 37.26
N VAL A 500 8.39 28.70 36.91
CA VAL A 500 7.17 29.18 36.23
C VAL A 500 6.43 30.21 37.08
N LYS A 501 6.22 29.93 38.37
CA LYS A 501 5.51 30.83 39.30
C LYS A 501 6.25 32.15 39.50
N ASN A 502 7.57 32.15 39.53
CA ASN A 502 8.38 33.35 39.78
C ASN A 502 8.61 34.21 38.54
N LEU A 503 8.67 33.61 37.35
CA LEU A 503 8.81 34.37 36.10
C LEU A 503 7.49 35.00 35.66
N GLY A 504 6.36 34.36 35.96
CA GLY A 504 5.06 34.73 35.41
C GLY A 504 5.01 34.58 33.88
N LEU A 505 3.85 34.87 33.29
CA LEU A 505 3.63 34.71 31.85
C LEU A 505 4.58 35.57 31.01
N VAL A 506 4.79 36.84 31.38
CA VAL A 506 5.69 37.75 30.65
C VAL A 506 7.16 37.33 30.77
N GLY A 507 7.58 36.83 31.94
CA GLY A 507 8.95 36.34 32.15
C GLY A 507 9.25 35.05 31.38
N LEU A 508 8.25 34.20 31.13
CA LEU A 508 8.40 32.99 30.31
C LEU A 508 8.65 33.31 28.83
N TYR A 509 8.25 34.47 28.34
CA TYR A 509 8.55 34.95 26.97
C TYR A 509 9.84 35.78 26.89
N LYS A 510 10.56 35.96 28.01
CA LYS A 510 11.83 36.66 28.02
C LYS A 510 12.87 35.90 27.18
N GLY A 511 13.42 36.57 26.17
CA GLY A 511 14.35 35.97 25.23
C GLY A 511 13.71 35.33 23.99
N ALA A 512 12.39 35.44 23.80
CA ALA A 512 11.71 34.94 22.60
C ALA A 512 12.29 35.50 21.29
N SER A 513 12.74 36.76 21.27
CA SER A 513 13.42 37.35 20.12
C SER A 513 14.74 36.65 19.76
N ALA A 514 15.45 36.11 20.75
CA ALA A 514 16.68 35.35 20.53
C ALA A 514 16.37 33.90 20.08
N CYS A 515 15.24 33.35 20.51
CA CYS A 515 14.73 32.08 19.98
C CYS A 515 14.32 32.20 18.51
N LEU A 516 13.57 33.24 18.15
CA LEU A 516 13.22 33.53 16.75
C LEU A 516 14.46 33.68 15.87
N LEU A 517 15.47 34.41 16.35
CA LEU A 517 16.73 34.60 15.62
C LEU A 517 17.47 33.27 15.33
N ARG A 518 17.30 32.26 16.18
CA ARG A 518 17.91 30.94 15.97
C ARG A 518 17.02 30.03 15.13
N ASP A 519 15.75 29.92 15.48
CA ASP A 519 14.84 28.88 14.99
C ASP A 519 14.29 29.18 13.60
N VAL A 520 14.11 30.46 13.26
CA VAL A 520 13.69 30.88 11.92
C VAL A 520 14.79 30.54 10.90
N PRO A 521 16.06 30.99 11.04
CA PRO A 521 17.11 30.64 10.09
C PRO A 521 17.42 29.13 10.09
N PHE A 522 17.35 28.46 11.24
CA PHE A 522 17.61 27.02 11.31
C PHE A 522 16.59 26.25 10.47
N SER A 523 15.31 26.59 10.60
CA SER A 523 14.22 25.91 9.90
C SER A 523 14.18 26.27 8.41
N ALA A 524 14.49 27.53 8.09
CA ALA A 524 14.61 28.01 6.73
C ALA A 524 15.73 27.27 5.96
N ILE A 525 16.87 26.96 6.60
CA ILE A 525 17.94 26.18 5.96
C ILE A 525 17.61 24.69 5.95
N TYR A 526 17.08 24.15 7.05
CA TYR A 526 16.88 22.72 7.24
C TYR A 526 15.88 22.12 6.24
N PHE A 527 14.71 22.73 6.08
CA PHE A 527 13.62 22.14 5.28
C PHE A 527 13.90 22.06 3.78
N PRO A 528 14.39 23.12 3.11
CA PRO A 528 14.78 23.03 1.71
C PRO A 528 15.94 22.05 1.50
N THR A 529 16.97 22.10 2.36
CA THR A 529 18.10 21.16 2.27
C THR A 529 17.63 19.71 2.42
N TYR A 530 16.68 19.45 3.32
CA TYR A 530 16.08 18.14 3.51
C TYR A 530 15.25 17.70 2.30
N ALA A 531 14.39 18.57 1.75
CA ALA A 531 13.57 18.28 0.58
C ALA A 531 14.42 17.95 -0.65
N HIS A 532 15.44 18.77 -0.92
CA HIS A 532 16.36 18.57 -2.04
C HIS A 532 17.26 17.34 -1.86
N LEU A 533 17.72 17.03 -0.64
CA LEU A 533 18.46 15.78 -0.42
C LEU A 533 17.60 14.54 -0.72
N LYS A 534 16.31 14.56 -0.33
CA LYS A 534 15.42 13.43 -0.62
C LYS A 534 15.12 13.28 -2.11
N SER A 535 14.81 14.38 -2.80
CA SER A 535 14.52 14.39 -4.24
C SER A 535 15.76 14.13 -5.09
N ASP A 536 16.81 14.93 -4.90
CA ASP A 536 17.91 15.04 -5.87
C ASP A 536 19.04 14.02 -5.60
N PHE A 537 19.23 13.60 -4.34
CA PHE A 537 20.29 12.65 -3.96
C PHE A 537 19.77 11.22 -3.76
N PHE A 538 18.58 11.06 -3.17
CA PHE A 538 17.99 9.75 -2.89
C PHE A 538 16.84 9.35 -3.84
N GLY A 539 16.43 10.23 -4.78
CA GLY A 539 15.53 9.89 -5.87
C GLY A 539 14.05 9.74 -5.49
N GLU A 540 13.57 10.44 -4.46
CA GLU A 540 12.16 10.40 -4.03
C GLU A 540 11.23 10.78 -5.20
N THR A 541 10.44 9.83 -5.69
CA THR A 541 9.43 10.05 -6.75
C THR A 541 8.08 9.52 -6.27
N ALA A 542 6.97 9.98 -6.85
CA ALA A 542 5.63 9.49 -6.49
C ALA A 542 5.48 7.94 -6.54
N THR A 543 6.34 7.26 -7.30
CA THR A 543 6.43 5.80 -7.44
C THR A 543 7.48 5.13 -6.54
N ASN A 544 8.43 5.87 -5.97
CA ASN A 544 9.52 5.33 -5.15
C ASN A 544 9.66 6.10 -3.83
N LYS A 545 9.11 5.52 -2.76
CA LYS A 545 9.21 6.06 -1.39
C LYS A 545 10.53 5.62 -0.77
N LEU A 546 11.27 6.57 -0.19
CA LEU A 546 12.57 6.28 0.45
C LEU A 546 12.39 5.39 1.67
N GLY A 547 13.38 4.52 1.87
CA GLY A 547 13.51 3.75 3.11
C GLY A 547 13.86 4.65 4.30
N VAL A 548 13.54 4.18 5.51
CA VAL A 548 13.76 4.93 6.76
C VAL A 548 15.23 5.37 6.94
N ILE A 549 16.19 4.53 6.55
CA ILE A 549 17.63 4.83 6.61
C ILE A 549 18.00 6.00 5.68
N GLN A 550 17.42 6.07 4.48
CA GLN A 550 17.68 7.14 3.51
C GLN A 550 17.09 8.47 3.99
N LEU A 551 15.84 8.44 4.49
CA LEU A 551 15.18 9.62 5.09
C LEU A 551 15.96 10.18 6.28
N LEU A 552 16.53 9.31 7.11
CA LEU A 552 17.33 9.73 8.26
C LEU A 552 18.71 10.23 7.87
N THR A 553 19.36 9.61 6.90
CA THR A 553 20.64 10.08 6.36
C THR A 553 20.49 11.46 5.73
N ALA A 554 19.43 11.68 4.94
CA ALA A 554 19.06 12.99 4.42
C ALA A 554 18.82 14.02 5.55
N GLY A 555 18.13 13.61 6.62
CA GLY A 555 17.86 14.47 7.78
C GLY A 555 19.12 14.86 8.56
N ALA A 556 20.05 13.91 8.73
CA ALA A 556 21.33 14.14 9.40
C ALA A 556 22.20 15.12 8.60
N ILE A 557 22.35 14.89 7.29
CA ILE A 557 23.15 15.76 6.40
C ILE A 557 22.52 17.15 6.31
N ALA A 558 21.19 17.26 6.17
CA ALA A 558 20.48 18.55 6.16
C ALA A 558 20.65 19.34 7.46
N GLY A 559 20.77 18.64 8.60
CA GLY A 559 20.92 19.24 9.92
C GLY A 559 22.27 19.90 10.18
N MET A 560 23.36 19.40 9.57
CA MET A 560 24.73 19.89 9.81
C MET A 560 24.93 21.36 9.44
N PRO A 561 24.63 21.83 8.20
CA PRO A 561 24.81 23.22 7.82
C PRO A 561 23.85 24.14 8.59
N ALA A 562 22.59 23.71 8.78
CA ALA A 562 21.61 24.46 9.57
C ALA A 562 22.08 24.67 11.02
N ALA A 563 22.63 23.63 11.65
CA ALA A 563 23.15 23.70 13.01
C ALA A 563 24.39 24.59 13.12
N TYR A 564 25.34 24.47 12.19
CA TYR A 564 26.58 25.23 12.22
C TYR A 564 26.34 26.74 12.01
N LEU A 565 25.63 27.11 10.94
CA LEU A 565 25.38 28.51 10.57
C LEU A 565 24.56 29.28 11.62
N THR A 566 23.71 28.57 12.36
CA THR A 566 22.89 29.21 13.41
C THR A 566 23.52 29.15 14.80
N THR A 567 24.77 28.67 14.94
CA THR A 567 25.47 28.60 16.23
C THR A 567 25.66 29.97 16.89
N PRO A 568 26.04 31.05 16.18
CA PRO A 568 26.12 32.38 16.77
C PRO A 568 24.82 32.84 17.43
N CYS A 569 23.68 32.56 16.79
CA CYS A 569 22.36 32.92 17.30
C CYS A 569 22.00 32.12 18.57
N ASP A 570 22.41 30.85 18.63
CA ASP A 570 22.21 29.96 19.78
C ASP A 570 23.06 30.39 21.00
N VAL A 571 24.29 30.88 20.78
CA VAL A 571 25.13 31.45 21.87
C VAL A 571 24.51 32.72 22.45
N ILE A 572 24.01 33.62 21.61
CA ILE A 572 23.35 34.85 22.08
C ILE A 572 22.09 34.51 22.89
N LYS A 573 21.28 33.57 22.39
CA LYS A 573 20.07 33.08 23.08
C LYS A 573 20.38 32.51 24.46
N THR A 574 21.32 31.57 24.53
CA THR A 574 21.66 30.89 25.78
C THR A 574 22.13 31.89 26.84
N ARG A 575 22.99 32.85 26.47
CA ARG A 575 23.46 33.89 27.41
C ARG A 575 22.37 34.87 27.86
N LEU A 576 21.39 35.15 27.00
CA LEU A 576 20.28 36.06 27.32
C LEU A 576 19.21 35.42 28.21
N GLN A 577 18.98 34.11 28.07
CA GLN A 577 17.97 33.36 28.84
C GLN A 577 18.46 32.87 30.20
N VAL A 578 19.78 32.81 30.41
CA VAL A 578 20.37 32.52 31.71
C VAL A 578 20.28 33.72 32.65
N GLU A 579 19.93 33.45 33.91
CA GLU A 579 19.89 34.45 34.98
C GLU A 579 21.31 34.95 35.28
N ALA A 580 21.55 36.26 35.15
CA ALA A 580 22.85 36.87 35.42
C ALA A 580 23.22 36.73 36.90
N ARG A 581 24.45 36.29 37.20
CA ARG A 581 24.95 36.17 38.59
C ARG A 581 25.18 37.56 39.20
N LYS A 582 25.28 37.65 40.53
CA LYS A 582 25.77 38.87 41.19
C LYS A 582 27.23 39.10 40.74
N GLY A 583 27.47 40.14 39.96
CA GLY A 583 28.79 40.47 39.38
C GLY A 583 28.90 40.25 37.86
N ASP A 584 27.93 39.60 37.23
CA ASP A 584 27.90 39.44 35.77
C ASP A 584 27.30 40.67 35.07
N THR A 585 27.74 40.96 33.85
CA THR A 585 27.10 41.94 32.96
C THR A 585 25.64 41.53 32.68
N LYS A 586 24.70 42.43 33.01
CA LYS A 586 23.29 42.29 32.65
C LYS A 586 23.11 42.71 31.19
N TYR A 587 22.46 41.86 30.40
CA TYR A 587 22.12 42.18 29.02
C TYR A 587 20.74 42.84 28.95
N ASN A 588 20.68 44.04 28.40
CA ASN A 588 19.43 44.79 28.23
C ASN A 588 18.65 44.38 26.96
N GLY A 589 19.28 43.61 26.06
CA GLY A 589 18.65 43.12 24.83
C GLY A 589 19.61 42.36 23.91
N LEU A 590 19.07 41.89 22.78
CA LEU A 590 19.79 41.08 21.80
C LEU A 590 21.03 41.79 21.23
N ARG A 591 20.87 43.05 20.79
CA ARG A 591 21.95 43.85 20.21
C ARG A 591 23.04 44.18 21.22
N HIS A 592 22.65 44.48 22.46
CA HIS A 592 23.59 44.72 23.55
C HIS A 592 24.39 43.44 23.85
N CYS A 593 23.72 42.28 23.95
CA CYS A 593 24.38 40.99 24.14
C CYS A 593 25.40 40.69 23.02
N ALA A 594 24.99 40.82 21.76
CA ALA A 594 25.88 40.58 20.62
C ALA A 594 27.09 41.53 20.62
N SER A 595 26.89 42.83 20.86
CA SER A 595 27.98 43.80 20.91
C SER A 595 28.93 43.55 22.08
N THR A 596 28.42 43.16 23.25
CA THR A 596 29.25 42.86 24.43
C THR A 596 30.10 41.60 24.20
N ILE A 597 29.52 40.53 23.65
CA ILE A 597 30.26 39.29 23.32
C ILE A 597 31.38 39.60 22.33
N TRP A 598 31.10 40.41 21.30
CA TRP A 598 32.10 40.80 20.32
C TRP A 598 33.26 41.58 20.95
N LYS A 599 32.95 42.55 21.82
CA LYS A 599 33.94 43.43 22.45
C LYS A 599 34.77 42.74 23.54
N GLU A 600 34.15 41.85 24.33
CA GLU A 600 34.79 41.24 25.50
C GLU A 600 35.42 39.87 25.22
N GLU A 601 34.89 39.08 24.28
CA GLU A 601 35.33 37.70 24.04
C GLU A 601 35.75 37.39 22.59
N GLY A 602 35.47 38.29 21.65
CA GLY A 602 35.82 38.16 20.24
C GLY A 602 34.98 37.12 19.47
N MET A 603 35.33 36.94 18.19
CA MET A 603 34.52 36.17 17.23
C MET A 603 34.43 34.66 17.52
N ALA A 604 35.47 34.07 18.09
CA ALA A 604 35.49 32.65 18.44
C ALA A 604 34.42 32.30 19.51
N ALA A 605 33.97 33.28 20.31
CA ALA A 605 32.96 33.07 21.34
C ALA A 605 31.59 32.70 20.76
N PHE A 606 31.23 33.22 19.58
CA PHE A 606 29.97 32.92 18.91
C PHE A 606 29.84 31.47 18.40
N PHE A 607 30.97 30.79 18.21
CA PHE A 607 31.00 29.39 17.75
C PHE A 607 31.31 28.39 18.86
N LYS A 608 31.41 28.84 20.13
CA LYS A 608 31.56 27.95 21.28
C LYS A 608 30.39 26.96 21.33
N GLY A 609 30.73 25.67 21.41
CA GLY A 609 29.73 24.59 21.43
C GLY A 609 29.19 24.16 20.05
N GLY A 610 29.68 24.74 18.94
CA GLY A 610 29.30 24.37 17.57
C GLY A 610 29.51 22.88 17.25
N PRO A 611 30.70 22.30 17.46
CA PRO A 611 30.93 20.87 17.23
C PRO A 611 30.05 19.97 18.10
N ALA A 612 29.82 20.34 19.37
CA ALA A 612 28.91 19.61 20.25
C ALA A 612 27.46 19.62 19.74
N ARG A 613 27.04 20.71 19.06
CA ARG A 613 25.72 20.81 18.43
C ARG A 613 25.57 19.90 17.22
N ILE A 614 26.59 19.81 16.37
CA ILE A 614 26.59 18.89 15.21
C ILE A 614 26.62 17.44 15.70
N MET A 615 27.53 17.14 16.62
CA MET A 615 27.70 15.81 17.21
C MET A 615 26.48 15.33 17.99
N ARG A 616 25.65 16.24 18.53
CA ARG A 616 24.36 15.89 19.12
C ARG A 616 23.36 15.36 18.08
N SER A 617 23.35 15.94 16.89
CA SER A 617 22.27 15.72 15.91
C SER A 617 22.29 14.30 15.34
N SER A 618 23.46 13.80 14.92
CA SER A 618 23.58 12.48 14.28
C SER A 618 23.21 11.28 15.20
N PRO A 619 23.72 11.18 16.44
CA PRO A 619 23.38 10.07 17.34
C PRO A 619 21.92 10.12 17.80
N GLN A 620 21.35 11.32 17.96
CA GLN A 620 19.95 11.48 18.36
C GLN A 620 19.01 10.79 17.37
N PHE A 621 19.28 10.93 16.06
CA PHE A 621 18.52 10.25 15.02
C PHE A 621 18.71 8.73 15.05
N GLY A 622 19.94 8.25 15.23
CA GLY A 622 20.22 6.81 15.34
C GLY A 622 19.50 6.13 16.49
N PHE A 623 19.52 6.73 17.69
CA PHE A 623 18.80 6.20 18.86
C PHE A 623 17.28 6.31 18.73
N THR A 624 16.78 7.37 18.08
CA THR A 624 15.34 7.51 17.79
C THR A 624 14.87 6.38 16.85
N LEU A 625 15.66 6.06 15.81
CA LEU A 625 15.33 4.98 14.89
C LEU A 625 15.30 3.62 15.59
N ALA A 626 16.38 3.29 16.30
CA ALA A 626 16.46 2.01 17.01
C ALA A 626 15.30 1.84 17.99
N ALA A 627 14.92 2.93 18.69
CA ALA A 627 13.75 2.92 19.56
C ALA A 627 12.44 2.78 18.79
N TYR A 628 12.27 3.47 17.66
CA TYR A 628 11.07 3.38 16.84
C TYR A 628 10.86 1.96 16.30
N GLU A 629 11.91 1.33 15.76
CA GLU A 629 11.84 -0.05 15.25
C GLU A 629 11.53 -1.06 16.35
N VAL A 630 12.14 -0.91 17.53
CA VAL A 630 11.88 -1.77 18.69
C VAL A 630 10.45 -1.56 19.21
N LEU A 631 9.99 -0.32 19.29
CA LEU A 631 8.64 0.02 19.76
C LEU A 631 7.56 -0.47 18.79
N GLN A 632 7.79 -0.34 17.48
CA GLN A 632 6.87 -0.84 16.46
C GLN A 632 6.77 -2.38 16.50
N LYS A 633 7.89 -3.07 16.76
CA LYS A 633 7.89 -4.54 16.94
C LYS A 633 7.27 -4.98 18.27
N ALA A 634 7.42 -4.20 19.33
CA ALA A 634 6.93 -4.54 20.67
C ALA A 634 5.46 -4.17 20.90
N LEU A 635 4.96 -3.14 20.20
CA LEU A 635 3.58 -2.63 20.28
C LEU A 635 2.94 -2.57 18.89
N PRO A 636 2.73 -3.72 18.22
CA PRO A 636 1.95 -3.76 17.00
C PRO A 636 0.46 -3.49 17.32
N MET A 637 -0.22 -2.69 16.51
CA MET A 637 -1.65 -2.45 16.71
C MET A 637 -2.46 -3.75 16.53
N PRO A 638 -3.39 -4.08 17.43
CA PRO A 638 -4.28 -5.23 17.24
C PRO A 638 -5.20 -4.99 16.03
N GLY A 639 -4.90 -5.67 14.91
CA GLY A 639 -5.59 -5.50 13.64
C GLY A 639 -4.66 -5.07 12.50
N GLU A 640 -3.48 -4.53 12.82
CA GLU A 640 -2.40 -4.27 11.88
C GLU A 640 -1.48 -5.50 11.88
N GLY A 641 -2.02 -6.62 11.39
CA GLY A 641 -1.16 -7.65 10.84
C GLY A 641 -0.48 -7.04 9.63
N ASP A 642 0.85 -7.14 9.53
CA ASP A 642 1.56 -7.06 8.26
C ASP A 642 0.82 -7.98 7.26
N SER A 643 -0.10 -7.41 6.50
CA SER A 643 -0.95 -8.17 5.59
C SER A 643 -0.25 -8.33 4.25
N ILE A 644 1.01 -8.76 4.30
CA ILE A 644 1.50 -9.72 3.31
C ILE A 644 1.23 -11.10 3.90
N SER A 645 -0.06 -11.41 4.10
CA SER A 645 -0.48 -12.81 4.23
C SER A 645 -0.19 -13.50 2.89
N PRO A 646 0.39 -14.71 2.86
CA PRO A 646 0.63 -15.44 1.61
C PRO A 646 -0.66 -15.71 0.80
N THR A 647 -1.82 -15.54 1.42
CA THR A 647 -3.15 -15.69 0.82
C THR A 647 -3.78 -14.38 0.32
N GLY A 648 -3.13 -13.23 0.47
CA GLY A 648 -3.59 -11.93 -0.02
C GLY A 648 -4.93 -11.42 0.54
N HIS A 649 -5.07 -10.10 0.65
CA HIS A 649 -6.37 -9.45 0.71
C HIS A 649 -6.53 -8.60 -0.55
N ILE A 650 -7.63 -8.80 -1.28
CA ILE A 650 -8.00 -7.91 -2.38
C ILE A 650 -8.67 -6.71 -1.73
N GLU A 651 -7.96 -5.60 -1.62
CA GLU A 651 -8.64 -4.32 -1.46
C GLU A 651 -9.26 -3.93 -2.81
N PRO A 652 -10.55 -3.56 -2.85
CA PRO A 652 -11.13 -2.96 -4.04
C PRO A 652 -10.49 -1.59 -4.25
N GLY A 653 -9.42 -1.56 -5.04
CA GLY A 653 -8.75 -0.33 -5.43
C GLY A 653 -9.57 0.43 -6.46
N LEU A 654 -10.36 1.40 -6.00
CA LEU A 654 -10.60 2.60 -6.81
C LEU A 654 -9.26 3.34 -6.92
N GLY A 655 -8.58 3.17 -8.05
CA GLY A 655 -7.40 3.95 -8.42
C GLY A 655 -6.08 3.20 -8.28
N GLY A 656 -5.44 2.94 -9.43
CA GLY A 656 -3.98 2.99 -9.60
C GLY A 656 -3.07 2.01 -8.84
N GLN A 657 -3.57 1.19 -7.93
CA GLN A 657 -2.72 0.19 -7.26
C GLN A 657 -2.79 -1.12 -8.04
N SER A 658 -1.63 -1.55 -8.56
CA SER A 658 -1.42 -2.93 -9.00
C SER A 658 -2.00 -3.88 -7.96
N ALA A 659 -2.67 -4.96 -8.38
CA ALA A 659 -3.24 -5.93 -7.46
C ALA A 659 -2.21 -6.27 -6.37
N THR A 660 -2.50 -5.87 -5.13
CA THR A 660 -1.61 -6.00 -3.96
C THR A 660 -1.51 -7.45 -3.47
N ALA A 661 -2.28 -8.36 -4.07
CA ALA A 661 -2.22 -9.77 -3.78
C ALA A 661 -0.91 -10.40 -4.32
N PRO A 662 -0.35 -11.41 -3.64
CA PRO A 662 0.81 -12.14 -4.13
C PRO A 662 0.58 -12.67 -5.54
N LEU A 663 1.58 -12.50 -6.42
CA LEU A 663 1.53 -12.96 -7.81
C LEU A 663 1.07 -14.44 -7.95
N PRO A 664 1.52 -15.40 -7.11
CA PRO A 664 1.06 -16.79 -7.18
C PRO A 664 -0.45 -16.96 -7.02
N TYR A 665 -1.08 -16.17 -6.15
CA TYR A 665 -2.54 -16.20 -5.98
C TYR A 665 -3.27 -15.64 -7.21
N LEU A 666 -2.78 -14.52 -7.77
CA LEU A 666 -3.36 -13.94 -8.99
C LEU A 666 -3.28 -14.91 -10.17
N ARG A 667 -2.14 -15.60 -10.33
CA ARG A 667 -1.94 -16.63 -11.35
C ARG A 667 -2.88 -17.83 -11.15
N SER A 668 -3.03 -18.30 -9.92
CA SER A 668 -3.97 -19.38 -9.57
C SER A 668 -5.42 -19.01 -9.92
N ARG A 669 -5.84 -17.78 -9.57
CA ARG A 669 -7.17 -17.27 -9.88
C ARG A 669 -7.39 -17.12 -11.38
N ASN A 670 -6.42 -16.58 -12.12
CA ASN A 670 -6.52 -16.39 -13.56
C ASN A 670 -6.54 -17.74 -14.31
N ALA A 671 -5.75 -18.72 -13.86
CA ALA A 671 -5.80 -20.09 -14.37
C ALA A 671 -7.21 -20.69 -14.20
N LEU A 672 -7.83 -20.53 -13.03
CA LEU A 672 -9.21 -20.97 -12.79
C LEU A 672 -10.21 -20.24 -13.68
N LYS A 673 -10.09 -18.93 -13.90
CA LYS A 673 -10.97 -18.19 -14.82
C LYS A 673 -10.94 -18.77 -16.23
N LEU A 674 -9.75 -19.16 -16.69
CA LEU A 674 -9.52 -19.76 -18.00
C LEU A 674 -10.02 -21.21 -18.06
N ILE A 675 -9.88 -22.00 -16.99
CA ILE A 675 -10.46 -23.35 -16.91
C ILE A 675 -12.01 -23.27 -16.90
N LEU A 676 -12.59 -22.31 -16.20
CA LEU A 676 -14.04 -22.12 -16.13
C LEU A 676 -14.66 -21.62 -17.44
N ASP A 677 -13.84 -21.15 -18.40
CA ASP A 677 -14.32 -20.85 -19.76
C ASP A 677 -14.73 -22.11 -20.52
N LEU A 678 -14.25 -23.28 -20.11
CA LEU A 678 -14.74 -24.56 -20.62
C LEU A 678 -16.14 -24.83 -20.08
N ASP A 679 -16.31 -24.88 -18.76
CA ASP A 679 -17.62 -25.02 -18.12
C ASP A 679 -17.57 -24.51 -16.67
N GLN A 680 -18.62 -23.80 -16.26
CA GLN A 680 -18.73 -23.19 -14.92
C GLN A 680 -18.81 -24.21 -13.77
N ASN A 681 -19.16 -25.47 -14.07
CA ASN A 681 -19.30 -26.54 -13.10
C ASN A 681 -18.00 -27.29 -12.84
N ILE A 682 -16.95 -27.04 -13.64
CA ILE A 682 -15.63 -27.63 -13.42
C ILE A 682 -15.16 -27.29 -11.99
N GLY A 683 -14.82 -28.33 -11.23
CA GLY A 683 -14.34 -28.23 -9.84
C GLY A 683 -15.41 -28.04 -8.78
N ARG A 684 -16.70 -28.02 -9.14
CA ARG A 684 -17.78 -28.09 -8.14
C ARG A 684 -17.99 -29.53 -7.71
N VAL A 685 -18.31 -29.74 -6.44
CA VAL A 685 -18.77 -31.05 -5.97
C VAL A 685 -20.11 -31.36 -6.66
N GLN A 686 -20.11 -32.40 -7.51
CA GLN A 686 -21.34 -32.85 -8.14
C GLN A 686 -22.21 -33.51 -7.07
N VAL A 687 -23.36 -32.89 -6.76
CA VAL A 687 -24.36 -33.53 -5.91
C VAL A 687 -24.87 -34.76 -6.67
N PRO A 688 -24.81 -35.97 -6.10
CA PRO A 688 -25.32 -37.16 -6.78
C PRO A 688 -26.78 -36.93 -7.16
N ARG A 689 -27.17 -37.40 -8.36
CA ARG A 689 -28.54 -37.25 -8.87
C ARG A 689 -29.52 -37.79 -7.82
N PRO A 690 -30.72 -37.19 -7.66
CA PRO A 690 -31.74 -37.71 -6.75
C PRO A 690 -32.08 -39.18 -7.05
N GLU A 691 -31.96 -39.62 -8.31
CA GLU A 691 -32.09 -41.03 -8.73
C GLU A 691 -31.05 -41.97 -8.08
N ASN A 692 -29.86 -41.45 -7.75
CA ASN A 692 -28.77 -42.14 -7.07
C ASN A 692 -28.74 -41.88 -5.56
N TRP A 693 -29.69 -41.10 -5.04
CA TRP A 693 -29.82 -40.95 -3.59
C TRP A 693 -30.33 -42.25 -2.96
N PRO A 694 -29.89 -42.58 -1.73
CA PRO A 694 -30.51 -43.64 -0.96
C PRO A 694 -32.04 -43.48 -0.94
N LYS A 695 -32.79 -44.58 -1.06
CA LYS A 695 -34.28 -44.57 -1.19
C LYS A 695 -35.01 -43.75 -0.12
N PHE A 696 -34.39 -43.51 1.04
CA PHE A 696 -34.96 -42.70 2.13
C PHE A 696 -34.81 -41.18 1.95
N LEU A 697 -33.95 -40.72 1.03
CA LEU A 697 -33.78 -39.30 0.67
C LEU A 697 -34.47 -38.94 -0.66
N GLN A 698 -34.89 -39.93 -1.44
CA GLN A 698 -35.72 -39.72 -2.62
C GLN A 698 -37.11 -39.26 -2.13
N ALA A 699 -37.46 -38.00 -2.35
CA ALA A 699 -38.79 -37.49 -2.02
C ALA A 699 -39.86 -38.38 -2.66
N SER A 700 -40.79 -38.93 -1.86
CA SER A 700 -41.93 -39.65 -2.40
C SER A 700 -42.73 -38.69 -3.30
N LYS A 701 -43.03 -39.14 -4.52
CA LYS A 701 -43.86 -38.38 -5.48
C LYS A 701 -45.12 -37.81 -4.87
#